data_AF-A0A6P3V1A1-F1
#
_entry.id   AF-A0A6P3V1A1-F1
#
_cell.length_a   1.000
_cell.length_b   1.000
_cell.length_c   1.000
_cell.angle_alpha   90.00
_cell.angle_beta   90.00
_cell.angle_gamma   90.00
#
_symmetry.space_group_name_H-M   'P 1'
#
loop_
_entity.id
_entity.type
_entity.pdbx_description
1 polymer ?
#
loop_
_entity_poly.entity_id
_entity_poly.type
_entity_poly.pdbx_seq_one_letter_code
_entity_poly.pdbx_strand_id
1 'polypeptide(L)'
;MPSLPTTYSGAISPVSNSSQTFEEPLTGKMMTDRVSDSDDTITENSARPIEPMIFAKRPPLPPFRRPANRLHALATTRSPSPCSLSSSLSCRSRSMSVMSSRPRTSLDSPTFSTPPRRMFPIESRSCLDLEDVSVKEQAPVVFDASLNFVLGCDKQKVRQSFRPTASHMEPSTASSYLSSKISQFLKRTDHIMDEWRSLGHRDDADNDLNLPSMSRGYERRGMGRSQSATNIMIRGYQYYSRSNSIGKSSRRSLSRASEDRTISDGAGQELSEMTADFAEEHSTSTLAAERIDAETSERLRLERELQDVTEANKNLQQTTERLEMELLYARAADLNGVVSDAEDGEDGGVYKQRYEHAVRELEFTKRKMAQQHEDDLEQLVGLKKQLEKKLADAYEEVEEQRQVVGQWKRRVQKLNGEMHDLRLLLEEQTARNNLLEKKQRKFDSETQNLMNDLRQEKAQRERLAREKEIAIAEKFTIEQNLSDARLEIELKEERLRTLGQELEELTFGGKTEEEVAQLKKAKHELEKRVKDQEEELDDLAGQVQLLEQAKLRLEMSIEQQRKEIRKEMQQRDEELEDVRGNALKKVKALESQLENEHEERTILLREKHELERRLVAIEEQDRAERAAEADTMHRLKRDLKRTKALLRDAQTMLERSKGDSTGKAALRQLKNQLEDAECARAVAVKAKQALEQELNETQASLEEALRQRSEAEDRANVASRERTELLSQLEENEEELAEVLKKYRAAVQQVSAEQGQLQEAQVQIAALEAEKSALKDQLSELTQRLESVEQLGDPTANSLATRRLEFRAKELESKLELEQTTRARLETQIARLKENVEKLQTETALLRTKEQSAQDASRRLQRSLRETREEASSALAREQESTRARRELEKSLEAAEAETKVARDDLRLALQRIDDLQSAIQGELDLDCSEEGTTENSDSD
;
A
#
# COMPACT_ATOMS: atom_id res chain seq x y z
N MET A 1 40.53 -84.25 26.22
CA MET A 1 41.74 -84.00 25.39
C MET A 1 41.82 -82.50 25.10
N PRO A 2 42.97 -81.83 25.31
CA PRO A 2 43.11 -80.37 25.23
C PRO A 2 43.99 -79.89 24.06
N SER A 3 43.96 -78.59 23.75
CA SER A 3 45.08 -77.87 23.11
C SER A 3 45.03 -76.34 23.33
N LEU A 4 45.62 -75.90 24.44
CA LEU A 4 46.29 -74.60 24.62
C LEU A 4 47.66 -74.61 23.86
N PRO A 5 48.57 -73.62 23.98
CA PRO A 5 48.47 -72.14 23.95
C PRO A 5 49.57 -71.52 23.02
N THR A 6 49.88 -70.22 23.14
CA THR A 6 51.21 -69.54 23.02
C THR A 6 50.97 -68.02 23.23
N THR A 7 51.32 -67.31 24.32
CA THR A 7 52.63 -66.95 24.95
C THR A 7 53.50 -66.01 24.05
N TYR A 8 54.32 -65.04 24.52
CA TYR A 8 54.75 -64.61 25.88
C TYR A 8 55.28 -63.14 25.88
N SER A 9 55.60 -62.62 27.08
CA SER A 9 56.54 -61.50 27.41
C SER A 9 56.11 -60.03 27.15
N GLY A 10 56.60 -59.03 27.89
CA GLY A 10 57.30 -59.06 29.19
C GLY A 10 58.60 -58.25 29.31
N ALA A 11 58.58 -57.25 30.21
CA ALA A 11 59.68 -56.68 31.02
C ALA A 11 60.82 -55.80 30.42
N ILE A 12 60.87 -54.55 30.93
CA ILE A 12 62.04 -53.82 31.50
C ILE A 12 63.10 -53.17 30.55
N SER A 13 63.57 -51.98 30.97
CA SER A 13 64.61 -51.06 30.42
C SER A 13 66.06 -51.62 30.56
N PRO A 14 67.20 -50.99 30.13
CA PRO A 14 67.53 -49.54 30.24
C PRO A 14 68.57 -48.86 29.26
N VAL A 15 68.60 -47.51 29.27
CA VAL A 15 69.77 -46.55 29.32
C VAL A 15 70.92 -46.53 28.26
N SER A 16 71.20 -45.28 27.79
CA SER A 16 72.48 -44.73 27.22
C SER A 16 72.85 -45.04 25.74
N ASN A 17 73.68 -44.24 25.02
CA ASN A 17 74.54 -43.11 25.45
C ASN A 17 74.94 -42.08 24.33
N SER A 18 75.53 -40.94 24.75
CA SER A 18 76.54 -40.07 24.07
C SER A 18 76.12 -39.04 22.99
N SER A 19 76.75 -37.85 22.81
CA SER A 19 77.71 -37.06 23.63
C SER A 19 77.98 -35.63 23.03
N GLN A 20 78.77 -34.78 23.75
CA GLN A 20 79.39 -33.47 23.37
C GLN A 20 78.48 -32.21 23.52
N THR A 21 78.68 -31.26 24.47
CA THR A 21 79.76 -30.25 24.76
C THR A 21 79.72 -28.99 23.87
N PHE A 22 79.98 -27.74 24.30
CA PHE A 22 80.52 -27.17 25.57
C PHE A 22 80.07 -25.68 25.77
N GLU A 23 80.21 -25.17 27.01
CA GLU A 23 80.33 -23.76 27.50
C GLU A 23 79.15 -23.12 28.28
N GLU A 24 79.54 -22.26 29.26
CA GLU A 24 78.76 -21.54 30.30
C GLU A 24 79.38 -20.11 30.44
N PRO A 25 79.10 -19.24 31.44
CA PRO A 25 77.92 -19.04 32.31
C PRO A 25 77.44 -17.55 32.35
N LEU A 26 76.42 -17.22 33.15
CA LEU A 26 76.55 -16.28 34.32
C LEU A 26 75.20 -15.77 34.90
N THR A 27 74.95 -16.15 36.16
CA THR A 27 74.37 -15.38 37.30
C THR A 27 73.41 -14.19 37.08
N GLY A 28 72.27 -14.20 37.79
CA GLY A 28 71.48 -13.01 38.14
C GLY A 28 71.56 -12.63 39.64
N LYS A 29 70.88 -11.55 40.06
CA LYS A 29 70.64 -11.20 41.48
C LYS A 29 69.48 -10.20 41.68
N MET A 30 69.05 -10.02 42.93
CA MET A 30 67.98 -9.10 43.36
C MET A 30 68.53 -7.97 44.27
N MET A 31 67.74 -6.88 44.42
CA MET A 31 67.93 -5.76 45.37
C MET A 31 69.17 -4.87 45.01
N THR A 32 69.27 -3.57 45.34
CA THR A 32 68.73 -2.74 46.45
C THR A 32 68.55 -1.25 46.03
N ASP A 33 67.84 -0.45 46.85
CA ASP A 33 68.13 0.95 47.31
C ASP A 33 68.84 2.03 46.42
N ARG A 34 68.70 3.38 46.59
CA ARG A 34 67.79 4.34 47.32
C ARG A 34 68.37 5.80 47.20
N VAL A 35 67.58 6.84 47.53
CA VAL A 35 67.96 8.26 47.88
C VAL A 35 68.35 9.27 46.76
N SER A 36 67.94 10.54 46.96
CA SER A 36 68.48 11.85 46.48
C SER A 36 68.40 12.21 44.97
N ASP A 37 67.90 13.38 44.52
CA ASP A 37 68.15 14.82 44.85
C ASP A 37 69.42 15.39 44.15
N SER A 38 69.46 16.61 43.59
CA SER A 38 68.44 17.67 43.38
C SER A 38 68.84 18.64 42.22
N ASP A 39 68.10 19.75 42.10
CA ASP A 39 68.30 20.99 41.29
C ASP A 39 67.47 21.06 39.98
N ASP A 40 66.89 22.20 39.56
CA ASP A 40 67.24 23.59 39.92
C ASP A 40 66.02 24.56 40.11
N THR A 41 66.14 25.41 41.14
CA THR A 41 65.59 26.76 41.48
C THR A 41 64.23 27.37 40.98
N ILE A 42 63.40 27.78 41.99
CA ILE A 42 62.97 29.19 42.34
C ILE A 42 61.60 29.84 41.95
N THR A 43 60.94 30.37 43.01
CA THR A 43 59.92 31.47 43.16
C THR A 43 58.41 31.30 42.93
N GLU A 44 57.68 32.13 43.69
CA GLU A 44 56.22 32.16 43.90
C GLU A 44 55.50 33.33 43.16
N ASN A 45 54.16 33.38 43.33
CA ASN A 45 53.32 34.59 43.48
C ASN A 45 53.24 35.63 42.34
N SER A 46 52.04 35.75 41.74
CA SER A 46 51.24 37.00 41.76
C SER A 46 49.80 36.77 41.24
N ALA A 47 48.96 37.82 41.23
CA ALA A 47 47.53 37.77 40.91
C ALA A 47 47.15 38.38 39.54
N ARG A 48 45.93 38.02 39.08
CA ARG A 48 44.88 38.79 38.35
C ARG A 48 45.19 40.21 37.80
N PRO A 49 44.39 40.72 36.83
CA PRO A 49 43.52 40.10 35.79
C PRO A 49 43.53 40.91 34.44
N ILE A 50 42.44 40.84 33.63
CA ILE A 50 41.94 41.93 32.71
C ILE A 50 42.80 42.13 31.42
N GLU A 51 42.35 42.49 30.21
CA GLU A 51 41.08 42.80 29.49
C GLU A 51 41.35 42.74 27.94
N PRO A 52 40.54 43.25 26.98
CA PRO A 52 39.08 43.48 26.91
C PRO A 52 38.41 42.88 25.65
N MET A 53 37.07 43.01 25.53
CA MET A 53 36.29 42.68 24.32
C MET A 53 35.16 43.70 24.05
N ILE A 54 35.52 44.98 23.80
CA ILE A 54 34.62 46.07 23.35
C ILE A 54 35.47 46.97 22.43
N PHE A 55 35.13 47.26 21.18
CA PHE A 55 34.15 48.21 20.60
C PHE A 55 34.12 47.93 19.07
N ALA A 56 33.19 48.37 18.20
CA ALA A 56 32.05 49.31 18.19
C ALA A 56 31.21 48.98 16.89
N LYS A 57 30.04 49.54 16.55
CA LYS A 57 29.13 50.60 17.07
C LYS A 57 27.74 50.37 16.42
N ARG A 58 26.62 50.68 17.10
CA ARG A 58 25.30 50.82 16.45
C ARG A 58 24.40 51.87 17.12
N PRO A 59 24.11 52.99 16.45
CA PRO A 59 23.03 53.93 16.82
C PRO A 59 22.12 54.30 15.63
N PRO A 60 21.02 55.09 15.80
CA PRO A 60 19.99 55.01 16.84
C PRO A 60 18.54 55.00 16.25
N LEU A 61 17.53 55.13 17.13
CA LEU A 61 16.07 55.26 16.88
C LEU A 61 15.64 56.74 17.16
N PRO A 62 14.33 57.15 17.28
CA PRO A 62 13.03 56.46 17.11
C PRO A 62 12.21 57.22 16.01
N PRO A 63 10.95 57.73 16.11
CA PRO A 63 9.79 57.61 17.03
C PRO A 63 8.63 56.74 16.41
N PHE A 64 7.33 56.76 16.78
CA PHE A 64 6.52 57.58 17.72
C PHE A 64 5.54 56.76 18.62
N ARG A 65 4.21 56.90 18.52
CA ARG A 65 3.17 56.42 19.50
C ARG A 65 1.84 56.02 18.80
N ARG A 66 1.07 54.98 19.19
CA ARG A 66 0.38 54.59 20.48
C ARG A 66 -0.90 55.41 20.79
N PRO A 67 -1.91 54.92 21.57
CA PRO A 67 -2.04 53.67 22.39
C PRO A 67 -3.30 52.81 21.94
N ALA A 68 -4.12 52.03 22.68
CA ALA A 68 -4.32 51.68 24.11
C ALA A 68 -5.20 50.41 24.37
N ASN A 69 -5.10 49.81 25.59
CA ASN A 69 -6.17 49.35 26.55
C ASN A 69 -7.50 48.67 26.07
N ARG A 70 -8.06 47.57 26.65
CA ARG A 70 -8.20 47.16 28.09
C ARG A 70 -8.99 45.80 28.27
N LEU A 71 -8.80 45.14 29.43
CA LEU A 71 -9.72 44.26 30.24
C LEU A 71 -10.31 42.89 29.75
N HIS A 72 -9.87 41.83 30.43
CA HIS A 72 -10.62 40.87 31.29
C HIS A 72 -12.03 40.29 30.90
N ALA A 73 -12.05 38.94 30.80
CA ALA A 73 -12.75 37.98 31.70
C ALA A 73 -14.09 37.29 31.33
N LEU A 74 -14.15 36.02 31.80
CA LEU A 74 -15.30 35.17 32.19
C LEU A 74 -16.21 34.43 31.16
N ALA A 75 -16.20 33.10 31.34
CA ALA A 75 -17.36 32.19 31.45
C ALA A 75 -18.20 31.74 30.23
N THR A 76 -17.94 30.49 29.81
CA THR A 76 -18.90 29.36 29.79
C THR A 76 -20.30 29.54 29.19
N THR A 77 -20.62 28.84 28.09
CA THR A 77 -21.56 27.68 28.05
C THR A 77 -21.87 27.15 26.63
N ARG A 78 -22.11 25.83 26.55
CA ARG A 78 -23.07 25.09 25.69
C ARG A 78 -23.08 25.29 24.15
N SER A 79 -22.75 24.19 23.47
CA SER A 79 -23.39 23.72 22.22
C SER A 79 -24.90 23.43 22.44
N PRO A 80 -25.78 23.42 21.40
CA PRO A 80 -25.73 22.45 20.30
C PRO A 80 -26.04 22.98 18.87
N SER A 81 -25.87 22.09 17.90
CA SER A 81 -26.21 22.17 16.47
C SER A 81 -27.75 22.01 16.22
N PRO A 82 -28.23 21.89 14.97
CA PRO A 82 -28.07 22.75 13.77
C PRO A 82 -29.44 23.13 13.15
N CYS A 83 -29.50 24.08 12.19
CA CYS A 83 -30.48 24.00 11.08
C CYS A 83 -30.27 25.00 9.92
N SER A 84 -30.94 24.68 8.81
CA SER A 84 -31.02 25.31 7.49
C SER A 84 -31.49 26.77 7.45
N LEU A 85 -31.13 27.49 6.37
CA LEU A 85 -32.13 28.03 5.42
C LEU A 85 -31.51 28.46 4.07
N SER A 86 -32.35 28.73 3.08
CA SER A 86 -32.04 28.82 1.64
C SER A 86 -32.35 30.18 1.03
N SER A 87 -31.65 30.59 -0.05
CA SER A 87 -32.31 31.15 -1.28
C SER A 87 -31.36 31.48 -2.45
N SER A 88 -31.57 30.79 -3.58
CA SER A 88 -31.52 31.25 -4.99
C SER A 88 -30.56 32.36 -5.49
N LEU A 89 -29.78 32.06 -6.54
CA LEU A 89 -29.83 32.63 -7.93
C LEU A 89 -28.55 32.21 -8.71
N SER A 90 -28.56 31.18 -9.56
CA SER A 90 -29.10 31.10 -10.94
C SER A 90 -28.22 31.72 -12.05
N CYS A 91 -27.39 30.90 -12.73
CA CYS A 91 -27.11 31.03 -14.18
C CYS A 91 -26.54 29.76 -14.86
N ARG A 92 -27.38 29.11 -15.69
CA ARG A 92 -27.08 28.39 -16.96
C ARG A 92 -25.86 27.45 -17.10
N SER A 93 -26.14 26.23 -17.57
CA SER A 93 -25.32 25.53 -18.59
C SER A 93 -26.21 24.72 -19.54
N ARG A 94 -25.66 24.23 -20.67
CA ARG A 94 -26.43 23.71 -21.81
C ARG A 94 -26.52 22.18 -21.81
N SER A 95 -27.67 21.65 -22.22
CA SER A 95 -27.87 20.24 -22.59
C SER A 95 -27.61 20.02 -24.09
N MET A 96 -27.20 18.80 -24.45
CA MET A 96 -27.43 18.18 -25.76
C MET A 96 -27.88 16.74 -25.51
N SER A 97 -28.73 16.21 -26.39
CA SER A 97 -29.40 14.91 -26.24
C SER A 97 -29.39 14.15 -27.57
N VAL A 98 -29.50 12.82 -27.50
CA VAL A 98 -29.61 11.95 -28.68
C VAL A 98 -30.65 10.86 -28.42
N MET A 99 -31.47 10.61 -29.44
CA MET A 99 -32.41 9.49 -29.59
C MET A 99 -32.23 9.00 -31.03
N SER A 100 -32.62 7.82 -31.52
CA SER A 100 -33.18 6.55 -31.03
C SER A 100 -33.72 5.89 -32.32
N SER A 101 -33.68 4.56 -32.47
CA SER A 101 -34.56 3.88 -33.44
C SER A 101 -34.73 2.38 -33.14
N ARG A 102 -35.75 1.77 -33.77
CA ARG A 102 -36.33 0.44 -33.52
C ARG A 102 -36.80 -0.12 -34.90
N PRO A 103 -37.12 -1.42 -35.09
CA PRO A 103 -38.44 -1.94 -34.68
C PRO A 103 -38.48 -3.45 -34.32
N ARG A 104 -39.68 -4.04 -34.33
CA ARG A 104 -40.09 -5.40 -33.89
C ARG A 104 -40.03 -6.43 -35.05
N THR A 105 -40.05 -7.75 -34.83
CA THR A 105 -41.14 -8.64 -34.33
C THR A 105 -40.55 -10.00 -33.84
N SER A 106 -41.26 -10.99 -33.28
CA SER A 106 -42.72 -11.26 -33.17
C SER A 106 -43.16 -11.72 -31.76
N LEU A 107 -43.73 -12.93 -31.61
CA LEU A 107 -44.38 -13.55 -30.44
C LEU A 107 -44.38 -15.09 -30.57
N ASP A 108 -44.21 -15.81 -29.45
CA ASP A 108 -44.96 -17.03 -29.10
C ASP A 108 -44.70 -17.43 -27.63
N SER A 109 -45.62 -18.17 -27.00
CA SER A 109 -45.64 -18.59 -25.58
C SER A 109 -46.79 -19.58 -25.32
N PRO A 110 -46.90 -20.33 -24.19
CA PRO A 110 -46.12 -20.21 -22.94
C PRO A 110 -45.57 -21.54 -22.34
N THR A 111 -44.65 -21.46 -21.37
CA THR A 111 -44.64 -22.37 -20.19
C THR A 111 -43.88 -21.74 -19.01
N PHE A 112 -44.25 -22.11 -17.78
CA PHE A 112 -43.64 -21.61 -16.54
C PHE A 112 -42.33 -22.35 -16.20
N SER A 113 -41.30 -21.62 -15.73
CA SER A 113 -40.40 -22.09 -14.68
C SER A 113 -39.60 -20.93 -14.05
N THR A 114 -39.74 -20.72 -12.74
CA THR A 114 -38.90 -19.81 -11.95
C THR A 114 -37.69 -20.55 -11.36
N PRO A 115 -36.46 -20.02 -11.44
CA PRO A 115 -35.29 -20.67 -10.84
C PRO A 115 -35.40 -20.69 -9.29
N PRO A 116 -34.93 -21.77 -8.63
CA PRO A 116 -35.17 -21.97 -7.20
C PRO A 116 -34.28 -21.10 -6.30
N ARG A 117 -34.83 -20.66 -5.16
CA ARG A 117 -34.05 -20.15 -4.02
C ARG A 117 -33.14 -21.27 -3.50
N ARG A 118 -31.89 -20.95 -3.17
CA ARG A 118 -31.04 -21.86 -2.36
C ARG A 118 -31.58 -21.92 -0.93
N MET A 119 -32.07 -23.09 -0.54
CA MET A 119 -32.32 -23.43 0.87
C MET A 119 -30.99 -23.75 1.55
N PHE A 120 -30.81 -23.32 2.80
CA PHE A 120 -29.78 -23.87 3.67
C PHE A 120 -30.22 -25.24 4.21
N PRO A 121 -29.33 -26.24 4.34
CA PRO A 121 -29.62 -27.44 5.11
C PRO A 121 -29.80 -27.10 6.58
N ILE A 122 -30.89 -27.58 7.18
CA ILE A 122 -31.01 -27.71 8.63
C ILE A 122 -30.67 -29.17 8.95
N GLU A 123 -29.55 -29.40 9.63
CA GLU A 123 -29.26 -30.70 10.24
C GLU A 123 -29.32 -30.60 11.77
N SER A 124 -29.66 -31.73 12.39
CA SER A 124 -30.18 -31.75 13.76
C SER A 124 -29.08 -31.72 14.81
N ARG A 125 -29.33 -31.00 15.91
CA ARG A 125 -28.50 -31.07 17.12
C ARG A 125 -28.53 -32.47 17.72
N SER A 126 -27.47 -33.24 17.56
CA SER A 126 -27.07 -34.24 18.55
C SER A 126 -26.39 -33.56 19.74
N CYS A 127 -26.42 -34.19 20.91
CA CYS A 127 -25.80 -33.63 22.11
C CYS A 127 -24.28 -33.66 21.99
N LEU A 128 -23.61 -32.55 22.34
CA LEU A 128 -22.15 -32.49 22.49
C LEU A 128 -21.81 -32.62 23.98
N ASP A 129 -20.88 -33.52 24.29
CA ASP A 129 -20.31 -33.65 25.63
C ASP A 129 -19.29 -32.54 25.91
N LEU A 130 -19.16 -32.14 27.18
CA LEU A 130 -18.49 -30.87 27.51
C LEU A 130 -16.95 -30.96 27.63
N GLU A 131 -16.36 -32.17 27.63
CA GLU A 131 -14.91 -32.35 27.86
C GLU A 131 -14.04 -32.10 26.62
N ASP A 132 -14.57 -32.29 25.40
CA ASP A 132 -13.78 -32.28 24.15
C ASP A 132 -13.36 -30.86 23.68
N VAL A 133 -13.67 -29.83 24.46
CA VAL A 133 -13.34 -28.43 24.18
C VAL A 133 -11.88 -28.11 24.51
N SER A 134 -11.31 -28.74 25.56
CA SER A 134 -9.99 -28.41 26.11
C SER A 134 -8.80 -28.69 25.18
N VAL A 135 -9.02 -29.41 24.07
CA VAL A 135 -7.97 -29.81 23.11
C VAL A 135 -7.91 -28.88 21.88
N LYS A 136 -8.93 -28.03 21.66
CA LYS A 136 -9.15 -27.31 20.39
C LYS A 136 -8.81 -25.81 20.41
N GLU A 137 -8.43 -25.23 21.54
CA GLU A 137 -8.02 -23.82 21.65
C GLU A 137 -6.71 -23.44 20.93
N GLN A 138 -5.98 -24.40 20.34
CA GLN A 138 -4.68 -24.15 19.68
C GLN A 138 -4.71 -24.31 18.14
N ALA A 139 -5.89 -24.25 17.53
CA ALA A 139 -6.01 -24.10 16.07
C ALA A 139 -5.82 -22.62 15.67
N PRO A 140 -4.91 -22.29 14.73
CA PRO A 140 -4.77 -20.92 14.25
C PRO A 140 -6.01 -20.50 13.45
N VAL A 141 -6.48 -19.27 13.68
CA VAL A 141 -7.53 -18.65 12.86
C VAL A 141 -6.99 -18.41 11.45
N VAL A 142 -7.73 -18.85 10.43
CA VAL A 142 -7.37 -18.64 9.03
C VAL A 142 -8.53 -17.93 8.33
N PHE A 143 -8.22 -16.82 7.67
CA PHE A 143 -9.13 -16.12 6.78
C PHE A 143 -8.88 -16.54 5.33
N ASP A 144 -9.94 -16.61 4.52
CA ASP A 144 -9.78 -16.76 3.07
C ASP A 144 -9.36 -15.44 2.39
N ALA A 145 -9.12 -15.49 1.06
CA ALA A 145 -8.73 -14.32 0.27
C ALA A 145 -9.82 -13.22 0.16
N SER A 146 -11.00 -13.46 0.75
CA SER A 146 -12.15 -12.55 0.86
C SER A 146 -12.44 -12.17 2.33
N LEU A 147 -11.53 -12.48 3.26
CA LEU A 147 -11.62 -12.22 4.71
C LEU A 147 -12.77 -12.95 5.43
N ASN A 148 -13.28 -14.04 4.87
CA ASN A 148 -14.23 -14.90 5.60
C ASN A 148 -13.49 -15.78 6.61
N PHE A 149 -14.08 -15.94 7.80
CA PHE A 149 -13.57 -16.81 8.86
C PHE A 149 -13.75 -18.28 8.51
N VAL A 150 -12.68 -19.07 8.55
CA VAL A 150 -12.72 -20.54 8.37
C VAL A 150 -12.06 -21.20 9.58
N LEU A 151 -12.81 -22.07 10.26
CA LEU A 151 -12.30 -22.81 11.42
C LEU A 151 -11.28 -23.86 10.97
N GLY A 152 -10.09 -23.86 11.57
CA GLY A 152 -8.95 -24.66 11.11
C GLY A 152 -9.18 -26.17 11.21
N CYS A 153 -9.12 -26.86 10.08
CA CYS A 153 -9.12 -28.33 10.03
C CYS A 153 -7.76 -28.92 10.43
N ASP A 154 -7.78 -30.09 11.06
CA ASP A 154 -6.61 -30.69 11.72
C ASP A 154 -5.42 -30.95 10.77
N LYS A 155 -4.23 -30.54 11.22
CA LYS A 155 -2.91 -31.04 10.79
C LYS A 155 -2.51 -30.93 9.30
N GLN A 156 -3.16 -30.10 8.49
CA GLN A 156 -2.62 -29.82 7.14
C GLN A 156 -1.44 -28.84 7.20
N LYS A 157 -0.21 -29.33 6.94
CA LYS A 157 1.00 -28.47 6.85
C LYS A 157 0.93 -27.59 5.59
N VAL A 158 0.38 -26.39 5.72
CA VAL A 158 0.32 -25.38 4.65
C VAL A 158 1.75 -24.93 4.27
N ARG A 159 2.35 -25.63 3.30
CA ARG A 159 3.54 -25.16 2.59
C ARG A 159 3.13 -24.06 1.61
N GLN A 160 2.85 -22.87 2.13
CA GLN A 160 2.63 -21.67 1.32
C GLN A 160 3.94 -21.29 0.63
N SER A 161 4.20 -21.89 -0.54
CA SER A 161 5.43 -21.68 -1.32
C SER A 161 5.37 -20.37 -2.08
N PHE A 162 5.25 -19.24 -1.37
CA PHE A 162 5.40 -17.92 -1.96
C PHE A 162 6.84 -17.76 -2.47
N ARG A 163 7.01 -17.91 -3.78
CA ARG A 163 8.19 -17.42 -4.48
C ARG A 163 7.91 -15.98 -4.87
N PRO A 164 8.73 -15.00 -4.44
CA PRO A 164 8.62 -13.64 -4.93
C PRO A 164 8.89 -13.60 -6.44
N THR A 165 7.82 -13.50 -7.22
CA THR A 165 7.88 -13.29 -8.67
C THR A 165 7.86 -11.79 -8.91
N ALA A 166 8.96 -11.24 -9.42
CA ALA A 166 9.03 -9.80 -9.73
C ALA A 166 7.92 -9.43 -10.74
N SER A 167 7.23 -8.31 -10.52
CA SER A 167 5.98 -7.96 -11.23
C SER A 167 6.03 -8.13 -12.76
N HIS A 168 7.14 -7.75 -13.40
CA HIS A 168 7.34 -7.91 -14.85
C HIS A 168 7.29 -9.37 -15.37
N MET A 169 7.32 -10.38 -14.50
CA MET A 169 7.12 -11.80 -14.81
C MET A 169 5.69 -12.29 -14.51
N GLU A 170 4.87 -11.51 -13.81
CA GLU A 170 3.45 -11.77 -13.58
C GLU A 170 2.60 -11.25 -14.76
N PRO A 171 1.99 -12.12 -15.61
CA PRO A 171 1.34 -11.71 -16.85
C PRO A 171 0.16 -10.74 -16.67
N SER A 172 -0.41 -10.73 -15.46
CA SER A 172 -1.51 -9.87 -15.01
C SER A 172 -1.12 -8.38 -14.87
N THR A 173 0.18 -8.05 -14.80
CA THR A 173 0.64 -6.70 -14.42
C THR A 173 0.93 -5.79 -15.62
N ALA A 174 0.72 -4.48 -15.40
CA ALA A 174 1.18 -3.44 -16.32
C ALA A 174 2.71 -3.49 -16.55
N SER A 175 3.49 -3.89 -15.53
CA SER A 175 4.94 -4.12 -15.66
C SER A 175 5.27 -5.20 -16.68
N SER A 176 4.56 -6.34 -16.66
CA SER A 176 4.80 -7.44 -17.60
C SER A 176 4.36 -7.09 -19.01
N TYR A 177 3.21 -6.43 -19.16
CA TYR A 177 2.76 -5.88 -20.44
C TYR A 177 3.79 -4.91 -21.05
N LEU A 178 4.34 -3.99 -20.23
CA LEU A 178 5.37 -3.05 -20.66
C LEU A 178 6.68 -3.75 -21.04
N SER A 179 7.19 -4.66 -20.21
CA SER A 179 8.40 -5.45 -20.54
C SER A 179 8.22 -6.32 -21.78
N SER A 180 7.03 -6.87 -22.01
CA SER A 180 6.68 -7.60 -23.23
C SER A 180 6.69 -6.69 -24.46
N LYS A 181 6.09 -5.49 -24.37
CA LYS A 181 6.14 -4.49 -25.44
C LYS A 181 7.55 -3.99 -25.74
N ILE A 182 8.39 -3.79 -24.73
CA ILE A 182 9.81 -3.43 -24.89
C ILE A 182 10.58 -4.58 -25.57
N SER A 183 10.36 -5.83 -25.15
CA SER A 183 10.98 -7.00 -25.80
C SER A 183 10.54 -7.16 -27.27
N GLN A 184 9.24 -6.94 -27.56
CA GLN A 184 8.71 -6.92 -28.92
C GLN A 184 9.23 -5.73 -29.74
N PHE A 185 9.57 -4.60 -29.14
CA PHE A 185 10.19 -3.46 -29.84
C PHE A 185 11.65 -3.77 -30.18
N LEU A 186 12.45 -4.21 -29.20
CA LEU A 186 13.86 -4.55 -29.41
C LEU A 186 14.05 -5.64 -30.46
N LYS A 187 13.27 -6.73 -30.39
CA LYS A 187 13.24 -7.78 -31.44
C LYS A 187 12.84 -7.27 -32.83
N ARG A 188 12.13 -6.14 -32.92
CA ARG A 188 11.80 -5.50 -34.19
C ARG A 188 12.85 -4.48 -34.65
N THR A 189 13.77 -4.02 -33.79
CA THR A 189 14.86 -3.11 -34.16
C THR A 189 16.22 -3.78 -34.25
N ASP A 190 16.36 -5.05 -33.85
CA ASP A 190 17.62 -5.81 -33.98
C ASP A 190 18.15 -5.81 -35.44
N HIS A 191 17.28 -5.94 -36.45
CA HIS A 191 17.69 -5.88 -37.87
C HIS A 191 18.34 -4.53 -38.27
N ILE A 192 17.94 -3.42 -37.65
CA ILE A 192 18.48 -2.09 -37.92
C ILE A 192 19.94 -2.02 -37.45
N MET A 193 20.30 -2.73 -36.36
CA MET A 193 21.69 -2.83 -35.90
C MET A 193 22.55 -3.67 -36.86
N ASP A 194 21.97 -4.69 -37.51
CA ASP A 194 22.69 -5.51 -38.49
C ASP A 194 22.92 -4.74 -39.81
N GLU A 195 21.93 -3.95 -40.26
CA GLU A 195 22.13 -2.97 -41.35
C GLU A 195 23.20 -1.93 -40.98
N TRP A 196 23.19 -1.41 -39.74
CA TRP A 196 24.18 -0.43 -39.27
C TRP A 196 25.62 -0.99 -39.27
N ARG A 197 25.79 -2.28 -38.98
CA ARG A 197 27.07 -3.00 -39.13
C ARG A 197 27.42 -3.24 -40.59
N SER A 198 26.44 -3.60 -41.43
CA SER A 198 26.63 -3.82 -42.87
C SER A 198 26.99 -2.53 -43.63
N LEU A 199 26.69 -1.36 -43.07
CA LEU A 199 27.12 -0.04 -43.56
C LEU A 199 28.58 0.31 -43.17
N GLY A 200 29.33 -0.62 -42.57
CA GLY A 200 30.78 -0.52 -42.38
C GLY A 200 31.24 -0.01 -41.02
N HIS A 201 30.34 0.34 -40.10
CA HIS A 201 30.70 0.73 -38.73
C HIS A 201 31.05 -0.50 -37.87
N ARG A 202 32.34 -0.83 -37.80
CA ARG A 202 32.92 -1.68 -36.75
C ARG A 202 33.38 -0.81 -35.58
N ASP A 203 33.18 -1.29 -34.35
CA ASP A 203 33.71 -0.68 -33.13
C ASP A 203 35.04 -1.37 -32.75
N ASP A 204 36.05 -0.62 -32.31
CA ASP A 204 37.43 -1.10 -32.03
C ASP A 204 37.57 -1.91 -30.71
N ALA A 205 36.69 -2.89 -30.48
CA ALA A 205 36.61 -3.65 -29.22
C ALA A 205 36.86 -5.17 -29.36
N ASP A 206 37.05 -5.70 -30.57
CA ASP A 206 37.29 -7.13 -30.82
C ASP A 206 38.78 -7.50 -30.59
N ASN A 207 39.25 -7.55 -29.33
CA ASN A 207 40.57 -8.10 -29.02
C ASN A 207 40.67 -8.78 -27.63
N ASP A 208 39.85 -9.81 -27.40
CA ASP A 208 40.15 -10.81 -26.36
C ASP A 208 39.70 -12.24 -26.76
N LEU A 209 40.70 -13.09 -27.00
CA LEU A 209 40.78 -14.56 -27.04
C LEU A 209 39.52 -15.42 -27.29
N ASN A 210 39.55 -16.17 -28.40
CA ASN A 210 38.65 -17.29 -28.71
C ASN A 210 38.91 -18.53 -27.83
N LEU A 211 37.84 -19.20 -27.39
CA LEU A 211 37.86 -20.63 -27.01
C LEU A 211 36.48 -21.29 -27.30
N PRO A 212 36.41 -22.47 -27.94
CA PRO A 212 35.15 -23.00 -28.48
C PRO A 212 34.27 -23.71 -27.42
N SER A 213 32.96 -23.48 -27.50
CA SER A 213 31.96 -24.11 -26.62
C SER A 213 31.35 -25.36 -27.27
N MET A 214 31.28 -26.48 -26.53
CA MET A 214 30.53 -27.67 -26.96
C MET A 214 29.04 -27.53 -26.65
N SER A 215 28.20 -27.95 -27.60
CA SER A 215 26.75 -28.02 -27.40
C SER A 215 26.35 -29.16 -26.46
N ARG A 216 25.58 -28.82 -25.41
CA ARG A 216 24.64 -29.75 -24.75
C ARG A 216 23.32 -29.03 -24.50
N GLY A 217 22.24 -29.54 -25.09
CA GLY A 217 20.92 -28.94 -24.98
C GLY A 217 20.21 -29.29 -23.68
N TYR A 218 19.67 -28.28 -23.01
CA TYR A 218 18.55 -28.35 -22.08
C TYR A 218 17.84 -26.99 -22.13
N GLU A 219 16.58 -26.94 -22.55
CA GLU A 219 15.85 -25.67 -22.68
C GLU A 219 15.46 -25.09 -21.32
N ARG A 220 16.38 -24.32 -20.72
CA ARG A 220 16.09 -23.52 -19.53
C ARG A 220 15.51 -22.17 -19.99
N ARG A 221 14.19 -22.01 -19.92
CA ARG A 221 13.44 -20.79 -20.31
C ARG A 221 13.71 -19.61 -19.36
N GLY A 222 14.95 -19.14 -19.31
CA GLY A 222 15.36 -17.87 -18.72
C GLY A 222 15.44 -16.76 -19.77
N MET A 223 15.37 -15.50 -19.34
CA MET A 223 15.50 -14.35 -20.23
C MET A 223 16.91 -14.27 -20.84
N GLY A 224 17.03 -14.67 -22.11
CA GLY A 224 18.22 -14.37 -22.90
C GLY A 224 18.43 -12.86 -23.00
N ARG A 225 19.56 -12.37 -22.48
CA ARG A 225 19.91 -10.94 -22.52
C ARG A 225 20.20 -10.57 -23.98
N SER A 226 19.32 -9.80 -24.62
CA SER A 226 19.58 -9.29 -25.97
C SER A 226 20.88 -8.47 -25.96
N GLN A 227 21.77 -8.76 -26.91
CA GLN A 227 22.99 -7.99 -27.11
C GLN A 227 22.66 -6.55 -27.53
N SER A 228 21.59 -6.36 -28.32
CA SER A 228 21.04 -5.04 -28.64
C SER A 228 20.60 -4.30 -27.38
N ALA A 229 19.82 -4.92 -26.50
CA ALA A 229 19.41 -4.30 -25.22
C ALA A 229 20.62 -3.93 -24.35
N THR A 230 21.65 -4.78 -24.31
CA THR A 230 22.87 -4.55 -23.54
C THR A 230 23.71 -3.42 -24.15
N ASN A 231 23.84 -3.37 -25.47
CA ASN A 231 24.56 -2.32 -26.19
C ASN A 231 23.80 -0.99 -26.23
N ILE A 232 22.46 -0.99 -26.18
CA ILE A 232 21.63 0.21 -26.01
C ILE A 232 21.76 0.75 -24.58
N MET A 233 21.88 -0.11 -23.56
CA MET A 233 22.19 0.33 -22.20
C MET A 233 23.62 0.90 -22.10
N ILE A 234 24.62 0.25 -22.71
CA ILE A 234 26.01 0.72 -22.69
C ILE A 234 26.19 2.00 -23.52
N ARG A 235 25.70 2.05 -24.77
CA ARG A 235 25.69 3.28 -25.57
C ARG A 235 24.80 4.33 -24.91
N GLY A 236 23.71 3.97 -24.25
CA GLY A 236 22.86 4.89 -23.48
C GLY A 236 23.60 5.58 -22.35
N TYR A 237 24.35 4.81 -21.55
CA TYR A 237 25.26 5.37 -20.53
C TYR A 237 26.40 6.19 -21.17
N GLN A 238 27.01 5.73 -22.26
CA GLN A 238 28.06 6.48 -22.96
C GLN A 238 27.55 7.76 -23.62
N TYR A 239 26.29 7.80 -24.07
CA TYR A 239 25.63 9.02 -24.54
C TYR A 239 25.28 9.92 -23.37
N TYR A 240 24.73 9.42 -22.27
CA TYR A 240 24.50 10.21 -21.06
C TYR A 240 25.80 10.85 -20.54
N SER A 241 26.93 10.13 -20.60
CA SER A 241 28.27 10.65 -20.29
C SER A 241 28.95 11.47 -21.41
N ARG A 242 28.40 11.52 -22.62
CA ARG A 242 28.92 12.34 -23.75
C ARG A 242 28.07 13.58 -24.06
N SER A 243 26.77 13.56 -23.77
CA SER A 243 25.88 14.72 -23.88
C SER A 243 26.34 15.89 -23.01
N ASN A 244 27.19 15.65 -22.02
CA ASN A 244 27.81 16.66 -21.17
C ASN A 244 29.21 17.11 -21.63
N SER A 245 29.72 16.71 -22.81
CA SER A 245 31.00 17.22 -23.34
C SER A 245 31.21 17.06 -24.86
N ILE A 246 31.38 18.21 -25.55
CA ILE A 246 32.26 18.51 -26.71
C ILE A 246 31.92 19.96 -27.15
N GLY A 247 32.84 20.93 -27.23
CA GLY A 247 34.28 20.93 -26.92
C GLY A 247 34.73 22.35 -26.49
N LYS A 248 36.01 22.70 -26.42
CA LYS A 248 37.21 22.10 -27.04
C LYS A 248 38.41 22.04 -26.08
N SER A 249 39.37 21.18 -26.40
CA SER A 249 40.55 20.87 -25.57
C SER A 249 41.62 21.97 -25.52
N SER A 250 42.30 22.12 -24.38
CA SER A 250 43.76 22.39 -24.41
C SER A 250 44.51 22.01 -23.13
N ARG A 251 45.72 21.48 -23.33
CA ARG A 251 46.86 21.34 -22.39
C ARG A 251 46.86 20.20 -21.35
N ARG A 252 48.08 19.85 -20.96
CA ARG A 252 48.51 18.67 -20.16
C ARG A 252 48.86 19.06 -18.73
N SER A 253 48.72 18.13 -17.79
CA SER A 253 49.67 17.89 -16.69
C SER A 253 49.50 16.46 -16.14
N LEU A 254 50.41 16.00 -15.26
CA LEU A 254 50.41 14.62 -14.72
C LEU A 254 50.41 14.58 -13.18
N SER A 255 49.50 13.79 -12.60
CA SER A 255 49.65 12.97 -11.38
C SER A 255 48.34 12.17 -11.22
N ARG A 256 48.28 10.88 -10.87
CA ARG A 256 49.02 9.99 -9.95
C ARG A 256 48.46 9.97 -8.51
N ALA A 257 47.42 9.15 -8.34
CA ALA A 257 47.02 8.39 -7.14
C ALA A 257 46.53 9.13 -5.88
N SER A 258 45.56 8.48 -5.20
CA SER A 258 45.25 8.51 -3.73
C SER A 258 45.31 9.88 -3.03
N GLU A 259 44.21 10.45 -2.53
CA GLU A 259 43.37 9.91 -1.43
C GLU A 259 41.96 10.53 -1.44
N ASP A 260 40.94 9.78 -0.98
CA ASP A 260 39.53 10.18 -1.03
C ASP A 260 38.92 10.32 0.38
N ARG A 261 38.58 11.57 0.80
CA ARG A 261 37.58 11.86 1.86
C ARG A 261 37.19 13.34 2.12
N THR A 262 37.65 14.32 1.34
CA THR A 262 37.41 15.77 1.64
C THR A 262 36.87 16.62 0.49
N ILE A 263 36.49 16.03 -0.65
CA ILE A 263 36.16 16.77 -1.88
C ILE A 263 34.68 17.28 -1.92
N SER A 264 33.81 16.80 -1.03
CA SER A 264 32.35 16.95 -1.17
C SER A 264 31.81 18.40 -1.15
N ASP A 265 32.40 19.32 -0.39
CA ASP A 265 31.91 20.70 -0.31
C ASP A 265 32.35 21.57 -1.50
N GLY A 266 33.60 21.40 -1.96
CA GLY A 266 34.13 22.14 -3.11
C GLY A 266 33.38 21.81 -4.41
N ALA A 267 33.15 20.52 -4.66
CA ALA A 267 32.42 20.06 -5.84
C ALA A 267 30.97 20.59 -5.88
N GLY A 268 30.33 20.79 -4.73
CA GLY A 268 28.99 21.39 -4.66
C GLY A 268 28.96 22.87 -5.03
N GLN A 269 30.01 23.61 -4.65
CA GLN A 269 30.14 25.03 -5.00
C GLN A 269 30.50 25.22 -6.48
N GLU A 270 31.44 24.43 -7.01
CA GLU A 270 31.78 24.41 -8.44
C GLU A 270 30.58 23.99 -9.32
N LEU A 271 29.75 23.03 -8.87
CA LEU A 271 28.49 22.68 -9.54
C LEU A 271 27.48 23.84 -9.52
N SER A 272 27.39 24.59 -8.42
CA SER A 272 26.47 25.73 -8.32
C SER A 272 26.91 26.91 -9.20
N GLU A 273 28.21 27.17 -9.29
CA GLU A 273 28.79 28.21 -10.15
C GLU A 273 28.63 27.83 -11.63
N MET A 274 28.99 26.60 -12.01
CA MET A 274 28.79 26.07 -13.36
C MET A 274 27.29 26.01 -13.77
N THR A 275 26.37 25.81 -12.83
CA THR A 275 24.93 25.87 -13.10
C THR A 275 24.44 27.31 -13.31
N ALA A 276 25.04 28.29 -12.63
CA ALA A 276 24.76 29.71 -12.87
C ALA A 276 25.30 30.16 -14.23
N ASP A 277 26.56 29.84 -14.55
CA ASP A 277 27.18 30.11 -15.84
C ASP A 277 26.35 29.52 -17.00
N PHE A 278 25.92 28.26 -16.88
CA PHE A 278 25.10 27.61 -17.91
C PHE A 278 23.70 28.22 -18.04
N ALA A 279 23.15 28.80 -16.97
CA ALA A 279 21.90 29.57 -17.02
C ALA A 279 22.10 30.94 -17.67
N GLU A 280 23.25 31.61 -17.47
CA GLU A 280 23.60 32.86 -18.16
C GLU A 280 23.92 32.62 -19.64
N GLU A 281 24.57 31.50 -20.01
CA GLU A 281 24.73 31.07 -21.41
C GLU A 281 23.38 30.78 -22.07
N HIS A 282 22.45 30.09 -21.39
CA HIS A 282 21.10 29.88 -21.91
C HIS A 282 20.31 31.18 -22.04
N SER A 283 20.46 32.12 -21.09
CA SER A 283 19.83 33.44 -21.13
C SER A 283 20.35 34.28 -22.30
N THR A 284 21.66 34.35 -22.48
CA THR A 284 22.28 35.08 -23.60
C THR A 284 22.04 34.41 -24.96
N SER A 285 21.96 33.08 -25.02
CA SER A 285 21.53 32.35 -26.22
C SER A 285 20.07 32.66 -26.58
N THR A 286 19.17 32.72 -25.59
CA THR A 286 17.76 33.09 -25.80
C THR A 286 17.65 34.54 -26.28
N LEU A 287 18.38 35.47 -25.65
CA LEU A 287 18.41 36.88 -26.07
C LEU A 287 18.97 37.07 -27.48
N ALA A 288 19.93 36.23 -27.90
CA ALA A 288 20.45 36.22 -29.26
C ALA A 288 19.42 35.69 -30.27
N ALA A 289 18.61 34.69 -29.90
CA ALA A 289 17.50 34.20 -30.72
C ALA A 289 16.38 35.24 -30.87
N GLU A 290 15.92 35.84 -29.76
CA GLU A 290 14.93 36.93 -29.77
C GLU A 290 15.39 38.12 -30.62
N ARG A 291 16.70 38.41 -30.59
CA ARG A 291 17.31 39.45 -31.44
C ARG A 291 17.30 39.08 -32.92
N ILE A 292 17.54 37.82 -33.29
CA ILE A 292 17.45 37.37 -34.68
C ILE A 292 16.00 37.41 -35.17
N ASP A 293 15.03 37.04 -34.32
CA ASP A 293 13.60 37.17 -34.65
C ASP A 293 13.18 38.65 -34.81
N ALA A 294 13.72 39.55 -33.98
CA ALA A 294 13.53 40.99 -34.16
C ALA A 294 14.16 41.50 -35.48
N GLU A 295 15.43 41.21 -35.74
CA GLU A 295 16.16 41.64 -36.94
C GLU A 295 15.54 41.05 -38.24
N THR A 296 15.03 39.82 -38.22
CA THR A 296 14.27 39.25 -39.36
C THR A 296 12.89 39.86 -39.52
N SER A 297 12.20 40.24 -38.43
CA SER A 297 10.93 40.96 -38.50
C SER A 297 11.10 42.37 -39.10
N GLU A 298 12.17 43.09 -38.74
CA GLU A 298 12.52 44.36 -39.38
C GLU A 298 12.91 44.16 -40.85
N ARG A 299 13.66 43.10 -41.19
CA ARG A 299 14.00 42.80 -42.59
C ARG A 299 12.75 42.59 -43.44
N LEU A 300 11.77 41.84 -42.94
CA LEU A 300 10.47 41.66 -43.59
C LEU A 300 9.62 42.93 -43.62
N ARG A 301 9.82 43.89 -42.71
CA ARG A 301 9.19 45.21 -42.73
C ARG A 301 9.80 46.07 -43.84
N LEU A 302 11.12 46.12 -43.91
CA LEU A 302 11.90 46.87 -44.90
C LEU A 302 11.77 46.29 -46.31
N GLU A 303 11.63 44.97 -46.46
CA GLU A 303 11.34 44.33 -47.76
C GLU A 303 9.98 44.76 -48.33
N ARG A 304 8.97 44.96 -47.47
CA ARG A 304 7.67 45.51 -47.88
C ARG A 304 7.77 46.99 -48.22
N GLU A 305 8.40 47.80 -47.37
CA GLU A 305 8.60 49.23 -47.65
C GLU A 305 9.40 49.46 -48.95
N LEU A 306 10.35 48.58 -49.28
CA LEU A 306 11.07 48.60 -50.56
C LEU A 306 10.19 48.19 -51.75
N GLN A 307 9.26 47.24 -51.57
CA GLN A 307 8.25 46.90 -52.58
C GLN A 307 7.28 48.07 -52.81
N ASP A 308 6.73 48.65 -51.75
CA ASP A 308 5.84 49.82 -51.82
C ASP A 308 6.53 51.00 -52.52
N VAL A 309 7.80 51.28 -52.20
CA VAL A 309 8.60 52.34 -52.83
C VAL A 309 8.96 52.02 -54.29
N THR A 310 9.16 50.76 -54.67
CA THR A 310 9.43 50.40 -56.08
C THR A 310 8.16 50.37 -56.93
N GLU A 311 7.00 50.00 -56.37
CA GLU A 311 5.70 50.20 -57.03
C GLU A 311 5.37 51.70 -57.15
N ALA A 312 5.61 52.51 -56.11
CA ALA A 312 5.43 53.96 -56.17
C ALA A 312 6.33 54.61 -57.25
N ASN A 313 7.61 54.21 -57.34
CA ASN A 313 8.51 54.69 -58.41
C ASN A 313 8.02 54.26 -59.80
N LYS A 314 7.56 53.02 -59.96
CA LYS A 314 7.02 52.51 -61.24
C LYS A 314 5.75 53.27 -61.65
N ASN A 315 4.87 53.57 -60.70
CA ASN A 315 3.67 54.37 -60.94
C ASN A 315 4.02 55.81 -61.28
N LEU A 316 4.99 56.42 -60.58
CA LEU A 316 5.51 57.75 -60.89
C LEU A 316 6.12 57.79 -62.30
N GLN A 317 6.95 56.82 -62.65
CA GLN A 317 7.54 56.71 -64.00
C GLN A 317 6.46 56.59 -65.07
N GLN A 318 5.41 55.77 -64.86
CA GLN A 318 4.26 55.71 -65.77
C GLN A 318 3.51 57.05 -65.87
N THR A 319 3.40 57.84 -64.80
CA THR A 319 2.84 59.19 -64.88
C THR A 319 3.77 60.16 -65.62
N THR A 320 5.09 60.04 -65.48
CA THR A 320 6.06 60.84 -66.24
C THR A 320 5.99 60.51 -67.73
N GLU A 321 6.04 59.23 -68.10
CA GLU A 321 5.89 58.77 -69.50
C GLU A 321 4.56 59.25 -70.12
N ARG A 322 3.48 59.26 -69.32
CA ARG A 322 2.17 59.78 -69.74
C ARG A 322 2.17 61.31 -69.93
N LEU A 323 2.77 62.06 -69.00
CA LEU A 323 2.88 63.52 -69.09
C LEU A 323 3.85 63.95 -70.20
N GLU A 324 4.92 63.21 -70.46
CA GLU A 324 5.81 63.43 -71.61
C GLU A 324 5.08 63.16 -72.93
N MET A 325 4.25 62.12 -73.01
CA MET A 325 3.38 61.86 -74.16
C MET A 325 2.34 62.97 -74.33
N GLU A 326 1.67 63.43 -73.27
CA GLU A 326 0.72 64.55 -73.30
C GLU A 326 1.40 65.88 -73.71
N LEU A 327 2.63 66.13 -73.25
CA LEU A 327 3.44 67.28 -73.62
C LEU A 327 3.93 67.19 -75.08
N LEU A 328 4.25 65.99 -75.59
CA LEU A 328 4.51 65.76 -77.02
C LEU A 328 3.25 66.01 -77.86
N TYR A 329 2.07 65.58 -77.41
CA TYR A 329 0.80 65.89 -78.08
C TYR A 329 0.50 67.39 -78.09
N ALA A 330 0.71 68.10 -76.97
CA ALA A 330 0.55 69.56 -76.92
C ALA A 330 1.53 70.27 -77.86
N ARG A 331 2.81 69.87 -77.85
CA ARG A 331 3.86 70.42 -78.72
C ARG A 331 3.68 70.08 -80.19
N ALA A 332 2.92 69.02 -80.52
CA ALA A 332 2.48 68.71 -81.87
C ALA A 332 1.24 69.51 -82.30
N ALA A 333 0.33 69.82 -81.36
CA ALA A 333 -0.83 70.69 -81.60
C ALA A 333 -0.39 72.15 -81.88
N ASP A 334 0.55 72.68 -81.10
CA ASP A 334 1.12 74.03 -81.27
C ASP A 334 1.89 74.21 -82.60
N LEU A 335 2.27 73.11 -83.27
CA LEU A 335 3.03 73.15 -84.53
C LEU A 335 2.17 73.02 -85.79
N ASN A 336 0.85 72.82 -85.68
CA ASN A 336 0.00 72.45 -86.82
C ASN A 336 -1.32 73.26 -86.89
N GLY A 337 -1.20 74.59 -86.90
CA GLY A 337 -2.34 75.53 -86.94
C GLY A 337 -2.01 76.87 -87.64
N VAL A 338 -1.69 76.82 -88.93
CA VAL A 338 -1.16 77.95 -89.70
C VAL A 338 -2.24 78.88 -90.29
N VAL A 339 -2.09 80.18 -90.01
CA VAL A 339 -2.38 81.39 -90.83
C VAL A 339 -3.43 81.34 -91.97
N SER A 340 -4.45 82.18 -91.85
CA SER A 340 -4.99 83.06 -92.93
C SER A 340 -5.72 84.23 -92.22
N ASP A 341 -5.43 85.52 -92.39
CA ASP A 341 -5.04 86.36 -93.55
C ASP A 341 -6.23 86.85 -94.40
N ALA A 342 -6.43 88.18 -94.37
CA ALA A 342 -7.27 89.06 -95.22
C ALA A 342 -7.26 90.50 -94.63
N GLU A 343 -7.14 91.53 -95.48
CA GLU A 343 -6.85 92.93 -95.07
C GLU A 343 -8.03 93.92 -95.20
N ASP A 344 -7.75 95.18 -94.85
CA ASP A 344 -8.44 96.44 -95.21
C ASP A 344 -9.83 96.81 -94.67
N GLY A 345 -9.99 98.13 -94.41
CA GLY A 345 -11.26 98.80 -94.08
C GLY A 345 -11.21 99.63 -92.80
N GLU A 346 -11.04 100.95 -92.92
CA GLU A 346 -11.19 101.89 -91.79
C GLU A 346 -12.66 102.06 -91.37
N ASP A 347 -12.93 102.02 -90.06
CA ASP A 347 -13.49 103.14 -89.26
C ASP A 347 -14.22 102.66 -87.99
N GLY A 348 -14.04 103.38 -86.88
CA GLY A 348 -14.86 103.42 -85.66
C GLY A 348 -15.15 102.14 -84.86
N GLY A 349 -15.79 101.13 -85.47
CA GLY A 349 -16.52 100.07 -84.76
C GLY A 349 -15.67 98.91 -84.22
N VAL A 350 -14.59 98.55 -84.93
CA VAL A 350 -13.84 97.30 -84.66
C VAL A 350 -13.18 97.31 -83.27
N TYR A 351 -12.62 98.44 -82.84
CA TYR A 351 -11.98 98.54 -81.52
C TYR A 351 -12.99 98.40 -80.37
N LYS A 352 -14.21 98.91 -80.52
CA LYS A 352 -15.28 98.71 -79.53
C LYS A 352 -15.69 97.24 -79.46
N GLN A 353 -15.91 96.59 -80.60
CA GLN A 353 -16.27 95.17 -80.62
C GLN A 353 -15.16 94.27 -80.06
N ARG A 354 -13.89 94.54 -80.39
CA ARG A 354 -12.73 93.82 -79.81
C ARG A 354 -12.57 94.08 -78.31
N TYR A 355 -12.79 95.31 -77.84
CA TYR A 355 -12.78 95.61 -76.41
C TYR A 355 -13.90 94.87 -75.66
N GLU A 356 -15.14 94.91 -76.17
CA GLU A 356 -16.25 94.16 -75.57
C GLU A 356 -16.04 92.65 -75.65
N HIS A 357 -15.37 92.12 -76.69
CA HIS A 357 -14.98 90.71 -76.79
C HIS A 357 -13.99 90.35 -75.68
N ALA A 358 -12.89 91.10 -75.58
CA ALA A 358 -11.88 90.91 -74.55
C ALA A 358 -12.43 91.08 -73.12
N VAL A 359 -13.41 91.97 -72.90
CA VAL A 359 -14.11 92.09 -71.62
C VAL A 359 -14.98 90.86 -71.33
N ARG A 360 -15.73 90.34 -72.32
CA ARG A 360 -16.50 89.08 -72.14
C ARG A 360 -15.59 87.88 -71.87
N GLU A 361 -14.44 87.80 -72.54
CA GLU A 361 -13.43 86.76 -72.31
C GLU A 361 -12.75 86.89 -70.94
N LEU A 362 -12.44 88.12 -70.51
CA LEU A 362 -11.87 88.39 -69.19
C LEU A 362 -12.88 88.14 -68.06
N GLU A 363 -14.16 88.43 -68.28
CA GLU A 363 -15.22 88.00 -67.36
C GLU A 363 -15.42 86.48 -67.36
N PHE A 364 -15.39 85.82 -68.52
CA PHE A 364 -15.55 84.37 -68.63
C PHE A 364 -14.39 83.62 -67.94
N THR A 365 -13.15 84.04 -68.20
CA THR A 365 -11.97 83.49 -67.52
C THR A 365 -12.00 83.79 -66.02
N LYS A 366 -12.42 85.00 -65.60
CA LYS A 366 -12.61 85.32 -64.17
C LYS A 366 -13.69 84.45 -63.50
N ARG A 367 -14.82 84.20 -64.18
CA ARG A 367 -15.86 83.27 -63.70
C ARG A 367 -15.34 81.83 -63.62
N LYS A 368 -14.59 81.38 -64.64
CA LYS A 368 -13.98 80.04 -64.66
C LYS A 368 -12.96 79.86 -63.53
N MET A 369 -12.08 80.85 -63.29
CA MET A 369 -11.13 80.82 -62.18
C MET A 369 -11.83 80.86 -60.81
N ALA A 370 -12.92 81.63 -60.68
CA ALA A 370 -13.71 81.65 -59.44
C ALA A 370 -14.38 80.28 -59.18
N GLN A 371 -15.03 79.70 -60.19
CA GLN A 371 -15.61 78.35 -60.11
C GLN A 371 -14.54 77.30 -59.78
N GLN A 372 -13.39 77.33 -60.47
CA GLN A 372 -12.30 76.39 -60.19
C GLN A 372 -11.78 76.52 -58.74
N HIS A 373 -11.64 77.74 -58.21
CA HIS A 373 -11.26 77.93 -56.81
C HIS A 373 -12.34 77.48 -55.81
N GLU A 374 -13.61 77.50 -56.19
CA GLU A 374 -14.73 76.96 -55.40
C GLU A 374 -14.73 75.42 -55.45
N ASP A 375 -14.59 74.82 -56.64
CA ASP A 375 -14.45 73.38 -56.87
C ASP A 375 -13.21 72.79 -56.16
N ASP A 376 -12.06 73.49 -56.20
CA ASP A 376 -10.83 73.12 -55.50
C ASP A 376 -11.02 73.21 -53.97
N LEU A 377 -11.75 74.22 -53.48
CA LEU A 377 -12.07 74.37 -52.06
C LEU A 377 -13.02 73.27 -51.57
N GLU A 378 -14.06 72.92 -52.34
CA GLU A 378 -14.94 71.80 -52.03
C GLU A 378 -14.18 70.46 -52.00
N GLN A 379 -13.27 70.23 -52.95
CA GLN A 379 -12.39 69.06 -52.95
C GLN A 379 -11.49 69.02 -51.70
N LEU A 380 -10.86 70.14 -51.32
CA LEU A 380 -10.03 70.22 -50.12
C LEU A 380 -10.83 70.00 -48.83
N VAL A 381 -12.07 70.52 -48.74
CA VAL A 381 -12.99 70.27 -47.62
C VAL A 381 -13.43 68.80 -47.59
N GLY A 382 -13.70 68.19 -48.74
CA GLY A 382 -14.02 66.77 -48.88
C GLY A 382 -12.87 65.86 -48.42
N LEU A 383 -11.65 66.14 -48.88
CA LEU A 383 -10.43 65.43 -48.49
C LEU A 383 -10.13 65.62 -47.00
N LYS A 384 -10.24 66.85 -46.47
CA LYS A 384 -10.10 67.13 -45.04
C LYS A 384 -11.08 66.30 -44.22
N LYS A 385 -12.36 66.27 -44.59
CA LYS A 385 -13.40 65.47 -43.93
C LYS A 385 -13.13 63.96 -44.03
N GLN A 386 -12.57 63.48 -45.13
CA GLN A 386 -12.17 62.07 -45.29
C GLN A 386 -10.96 61.71 -44.41
N LEU A 387 -9.99 62.62 -44.27
CA LEU A 387 -8.83 62.44 -43.38
C LEU A 387 -9.24 62.52 -41.90
N GLU A 388 -10.14 63.44 -41.54
CA GLU A 388 -10.74 63.52 -40.20
C GLU A 388 -11.50 62.24 -39.84
N LYS A 389 -12.24 61.64 -40.79
CA LYS A 389 -12.86 60.32 -40.59
C LYS A 389 -11.80 59.23 -40.40
N LYS A 390 -10.81 59.11 -41.30
CA LYS A 390 -9.74 58.09 -41.19
C LYS A 390 -8.99 58.19 -39.86
N LEU A 391 -8.78 59.40 -39.35
CA LEU A 391 -8.15 59.64 -38.06
C LEU A 391 -9.04 59.17 -36.89
N ALA A 392 -10.35 59.43 -36.95
CA ALA A 392 -11.31 58.93 -35.97
C ALA A 392 -11.41 57.39 -36.00
N ASP A 393 -11.55 56.80 -37.19
CA ASP A 393 -11.58 55.35 -37.41
C ASP A 393 -10.33 54.68 -36.80
N ALA A 394 -9.13 55.28 -37.00
CA ALA A 394 -7.87 54.77 -36.44
C ALA A 394 -7.74 54.96 -34.91
N TYR A 395 -8.32 56.02 -34.34
CA TYR A 395 -8.38 56.17 -32.88
C TYR A 395 -9.32 55.14 -32.22
N GLU A 396 -10.43 54.80 -32.89
CA GLU A 396 -11.35 53.74 -32.44
C GLU A 396 -10.64 52.37 -32.47
N GLU A 397 -9.94 52.03 -33.56
CA GLU A 397 -9.16 50.79 -33.66
C GLU A 397 -8.06 50.71 -32.57
N VAL A 398 -7.35 51.80 -32.27
CA VAL A 398 -6.33 51.84 -31.21
C VAL A 398 -6.95 51.57 -29.82
N GLU A 399 -8.18 52.04 -29.56
CA GLU A 399 -8.85 51.78 -28.28
C GLU A 399 -9.43 50.36 -28.22
N GLU A 400 -9.93 49.79 -29.32
CA GLU A 400 -10.27 48.36 -29.40
C GLU A 400 -9.04 47.48 -29.13
N GLN A 401 -7.91 47.78 -29.77
CA GLN A 401 -6.64 47.07 -29.54
C GLN A 401 -6.18 47.18 -28.08
N ARG A 402 -6.32 48.34 -27.43
CA ARG A 402 -6.05 48.53 -25.98
C ARG A 402 -6.95 47.64 -25.12
N GLN A 403 -8.24 47.55 -25.43
CA GLN A 403 -9.16 46.66 -24.73
C GLN A 403 -8.82 45.19 -24.92
N VAL A 404 -8.42 44.77 -26.13
CA VAL A 404 -7.96 43.41 -26.44
C VAL A 404 -6.69 43.07 -25.65
N VAL A 405 -5.69 43.95 -25.61
CA VAL A 405 -4.48 43.79 -24.77
C VAL A 405 -4.85 43.70 -23.28
N GLY A 406 -5.82 44.51 -22.82
CA GLY A 406 -6.35 44.45 -21.45
C GLY A 406 -7.13 43.17 -21.13
N GLN A 407 -7.67 42.45 -22.12
CA GLN A 407 -8.23 41.11 -21.97
C GLN A 407 -7.13 40.05 -21.91
N TRP A 408 -6.16 40.09 -22.82
CA TRP A 408 -5.03 39.16 -22.83
C TRP A 408 -4.19 39.24 -21.55
N LYS A 409 -3.90 40.44 -21.03
CA LYS A 409 -3.19 40.62 -19.76
C LYS A 409 -3.89 39.94 -18.58
N ARG A 410 -5.22 40.04 -18.51
CA ARG A 410 -6.04 39.35 -17.50
C ARG A 410 -6.05 37.82 -17.71
N ARG A 411 -5.99 37.34 -18.95
CA ARG A 411 -5.89 35.90 -19.27
C ARG A 411 -4.53 35.33 -18.87
N VAL A 412 -3.43 36.02 -19.15
CA VAL A 412 -2.08 35.64 -18.72
C VAL A 412 -1.97 35.63 -17.18
N GLN A 413 -2.55 36.62 -16.50
CA GLN A 413 -2.60 36.62 -15.03
C GLN A 413 -3.34 35.41 -14.44
N LYS A 414 -4.45 34.97 -15.05
CA LYS A 414 -5.15 33.74 -14.65
C LYS A 414 -4.32 32.48 -14.90
N LEU A 415 -3.78 32.32 -16.10
CA LEU A 415 -2.93 31.18 -16.47
C LEU A 415 -1.69 31.08 -15.57
N ASN A 416 -1.11 32.20 -15.13
CA ASN A 416 0.01 32.20 -14.18
C ASN A 416 -0.40 31.77 -12.76
N GLY A 417 -1.64 32.07 -12.33
CA GLY A 417 -2.20 31.54 -11.08
C GLY A 417 -2.46 30.04 -11.18
N GLU A 418 -3.19 29.62 -12.22
CA GLU A 418 -3.47 28.20 -12.52
C GLU A 418 -2.18 27.36 -12.61
N MET A 419 -1.10 27.91 -13.21
CA MET A 419 0.23 27.29 -13.24
C MET A 419 0.90 27.20 -11.85
N HIS A 420 0.68 28.17 -10.95
CA HIS A 420 1.23 28.13 -9.60
C HIS A 420 0.50 27.10 -8.74
N ASP A 421 -0.83 27.06 -8.81
CA ASP A 421 -1.66 26.07 -8.12
C ASP A 421 -1.30 24.63 -8.56
N LEU A 422 -1.07 24.43 -9.87
CA LEU A 422 -0.61 23.14 -10.41
C LEU A 422 0.80 22.75 -9.95
N ARG A 423 1.71 23.70 -9.70
CA ARG A 423 3.03 23.41 -9.11
C ARG A 423 2.90 22.97 -7.67
N LEU A 424 2.11 23.68 -6.85
CA LEU A 424 1.87 23.32 -5.46
C LEU A 424 1.24 21.92 -5.34
N LEU A 425 0.25 21.60 -6.19
CA LEU A 425 -0.36 20.27 -6.25
C LEU A 425 0.63 19.16 -6.66
N LEU A 426 1.57 19.46 -7.56
CA LEU A 426 2.65 18.54 -7.94
C LEU A 426 3.66 18.33 -6.80
N GLU A 427 4.02 19.39 -6.08
CA GLU A 427 4.90 19.34 -4.91
C GLU A 427 4.26 18.52 -3.77
N GLU A 428 2.97 18.75 -3.47
CA GLU A 428 2.20 17.96 -2.49
C GLU A 428 2.15 16.47 -2.86
N GLN A 429 1.85 16.14 -4.11
CA GLN A 429 1.81 14.74 -4.56
C GLN A 429 3.21 14.09 -4.60
N THR A 430 4.25 14.86 -4.89
CA THR A 430 5.64 14.40 -4.80
C THR A 430 6.02 14.10 -3.34
N ALA A 431 5.66 14.98 -2.40
CA ALA A 431 5.84 14.77 -0.97
C ALA A 431 5.04 13.56 -0.45
N ARG A 432 3.80 13.38 -0.91
CA ARG A 432 2.95 12.21 -0.60
C ARG A 432 3.56 10.91 -1.11
N ASN A 433 4.07 10.90 -2.35
CA ASN A 433 4.74 9.74 -2.94
C ASN A 433 6.01 9.38 -2.16
N ASN A 434 6.87 10.36 -1.87
CA ASN A 434 8.06 10.18 -1.04
C ASN A 434 7.75 9.66 0.39
N LEU A 435 6.59 10.02 0.96
CA LEU A 435 6.14 9.48 2.24
C LEU A 435 5.66 8.02 2.11
N LEU A 436 4.93 7.67 1.05
CA LEU A 436 4.50 6.31 0.77
C LEU A 436 5.68 5.38 0.50
N GLU A 437 6.68 5.82 -0.26
CA GLU A 437 7.90 5.04 -0.49
C GLU A 437 8.69 4.81 0.81
N LYS A 438 8.79 5.83 1.68
CA LYS A 438 9.38 5.68 3.02
C LYS A 438 8.59 4.70 3.90
N LYS A 439 7.25 4.67 3.81
CA LYS A 439 6.42 3.67 4.50
C LYS A 439 6.63 2.26 3.95
N GLN A 440 6.69 2.09 2.63
CA GLN A 440 6.95 0.79 2.00
C GLN A 440 8.31 0.23 2.43
N ARG A 441 9.38 1.02 2.31
CA ARG A 441 10.74 0.61 2.72
C ARG A 441 10.82 0.23 4.21
N LYS A 442 10.02 0.87 5.08
CA LYS A 442 9.88 0.47 6.49
C LYS A 442 9.19 -0.89 6.61
N PHE A 443 8.00 -1.03 6.05
CA PHE A 443 7.21 -2.27 6.08
C PHE A 443 7.99 -3.48 5.53
N ASP A 444 8.75 -3.30 4.44
CA ASP A 444 9.63 -4.32 3.87
C ASP A 444 10.73 -4.73 4.85
N SER A 445 11.32 -3.76 5.57
CA SER A 445 12.36 -4.02 6.59
C SER A 445 11.81 -4.67 7.86
N GLU A 446 10.62 -4.26 8.30
CA GLU A 446 9.91 -4.83 9.45
C GLU A 446 9.48 -6.27 9.16
N THR A 447 8.95 -6.53 7.95
CA THR A 447 8.66 -7.88 7.44
C THR A 447 9.92 -8.76 7.40
N GLN A 448 11.03 -8.25 6.87
CA GLN A 448 12.30 -8.99 6.81
C GLN A 448 12.88 -9.29 8.20
N ASN A 449 12.71 -8.39 9.17
CA ASN A 449 13.09 -8.61 10.57
C ASN A 449 12.24 -9.72 11.21
N LEU A 450 10.91 -9.64 11.10
CA LEU A 450 10.00 -10.69 11.58
C LEU A 450 10.29 -12.06 10.93
N MET A 451 10.68 -12.09 9.65
CA MET A 451 11.14 -13.31 8.98
C MET A 451 12.47 -13.85 9.52
N ASN A 452 13.35 -12.99 10.06
CA ASN A 452 14.60 -13.40 10.71
C ASN A 452 14.34 -13.90 12.13
N ASP A 453 13.52 -13.20 12.91
CA ASP A 453 13.11 -13.61 14.25
C ASP A 453 12.42 -14.98 14.20
N LEU A 454 11.52 -15.20 13.23
CA LEU A 454 10.88 -16.49 13.00
C LEU A 454 11.86 -17.61 12.58
N ARG A 455 13.01 -17.29 11.96
CA ARG A 455 14.08 -18.26 11.69
C ARG A 455 14.86 -18.56 12.97
N GLN A 456 15.15 -17.55 13.79
CA GLN A 456 15.86 -17.68 15.04
C GLN A 456 15.05 -18.49 16.07
N GLU A 457 13.76 -18.20 16.26
CA GLU A 457 12.83 -18.97 17.09
C GLU A 457 12.75 -20.44 16.66
N LYS A 458 12.70 -20.72 15.34
CA LYS A 458 12.73 -22.11 14.85
C LYS A 458 14.05 -22.81 15.19
N ALA A 459 15.19 -22.16 15.01
CA ALA A 459 16.49 -22.71 15.37
C ALA A 459 16.64 -22.93 16.89
N GLN A 460 16.13 -22.01 17.71
CA GLN A 460 16.10 -22.14 19.18
C GLN A 460 15.17 -23.26 19.62
N ARG A 461 13.96 -23.38 19.05
CA ARG A 461 13.03 -24.48 19.31
C ARG A 461 13.61 -25.84 18.94
N GLU A 462 14.28 -25.95 17.79
CA GLU A 462 14.98 -27.19 17.42
C GLU A 462 16.15 -27.50 18.36
N ARG A 463 16.89 -26.49 18.84
CA ARG A 463 17.95 -26.67 19.82
C ARG A 463 17.39 -27.19 21.16
N LEU A 464 16.36 -26.55 21.70
CA LEU A 464 15.69 -26.97 22.93
C LEU A 464 15.05 -28.36 22.81
N ALA A 465 14.58 -28.75 21.63
CA ALA A 465 14.11 -30.11 21.37
C ALA A 465 15.24 -31.14 21.49
N ARG A 466 16.41 -30.89 20.90
CA ARG A 466 17.59 -31.76 21.03
C ARG A 466 18.12 -31.81 22.47
N GLU A 467 18.17 -30.68 23.16
CA GLU A 467 18.58 -30.60 24.57
C GLU A 467 17.60 -31.39 25.47
N LYS A 468 16.29 -31.34 25.19
CA LYS A 468 15.28 -32.21 25.84
C LYS A 468 15.48 -33.69 25.52
N GLU A 469 15.77 -34.06 24.28
CA GLU A 469 16.01 -35.45 23.87
C GLU A 469 17.25 -36.03 24.58
N ILE A 470 18.32 -35.22 24.70
CA ILE A 470 19.53 -35.57 25.47
C ILE A 470 19.18 -35.77 26.96
N ALA A 471 18.50 -34.82 27.59
CA ALA A 471 18.11 -34.93 29.00
C ALA A 471 17.20 -36.14 29.30
N ILE A 472 16.37 -36.57 28.33
CA ILE A 472 15.57 -37.80 28.43
C ILE A 472 16.47 -39.05 28.38
N ALA A 473 17.47 -39.08 27.49
CA ALA A 473 18.44 -40.19 27.41
C ALA A 473 19.32 -40.28 28.67
N GLU A 474 19.76 -39.14 29.19
CA GLU A 474 20.50 -39.05 30.46
C GLU A 474 19.64 -39.55 31.64
N LYS A 475 18.36 -39.12 31.71
CA LYS A 475 17.40 -39.63 32.70
C LYS A 475 17.29 -41.16 32.67
N PHE A 476 17.05 -41.75 31.50
CA PHE A 476 16.96 -43.21 31.36
C PHE A 476 18.27 -43.92 31.76
N THR A 477 19.41 -43.32 31.46
CA THR A 477 20.73 -43.85 31.86
C THR A 477 20.90 -43.84 33.39
N ILE A 478 20.48 -42.76 34.06
CA ILE A 478 20.51 -42.65 35.52
C ILE A 478 19.50 -43.62 36.18
N GLU A 479 18.31 -43.79 35.60
CA GLU A 479 17.31 -44.74 36.10
C GLU A 479 17.80 -46.20 35.97
N GLN A 480 18.47 -46.56 34.88
CA GLN A 480 19.12 -47.87 34.74
C GLN A 480 20.23 -48.07 35.78
N ASN A 481 21.17 -47.11 35.89
CA ASN A 481 22.26 -47.18 36.88
C ASN A 481 21.73 -47.30 38.32
N LEU A 482 20.61 -46.63 38.64
CA LEU A 482 19.95 -46.73 39.94
C LEU A 482 19.29 -48.10 40.16
N SER A 483 18.72 -48.71 39.12
CA SER A 483 18.19 -50.07 39.16
C SER A 483 19.31 -51.10 39.38
N ASP A 484 20.42 -50.96 38.67
CA ASP A 484 21.58 -51.86 38.78
C ASP A 484 22.23 -51.76 40.17
N ALA A 485 22.35 -50.54 40.72
CA ALA A 485 22.85 -50.30 42.07
C ALA A 485 21.91 -50.86 43.17
N ARG A 486 20.58 -50.81 42.98
CA ARG A 486 19.62 -51.45 43.90
C ARG A 486 19.77 -52.96 43.91
N LEU A 487 19.84 -53.58 42.73
CA LEU A 487 20.09 -55.01 42.59
C LEU A 487 21.43 -55.42 43.24
N GLU A 488 22.47 -54.59 43.11
CA GLU A 488 23.76 -54.85 43.77
C GLU A 488 23.68 -54.75 45.31
N ILE A 489 22.82 -53.88 45.85
CA ILE A 489 22.54 -53.79 47.30
C ILE A 489 21.75 -55.02 47.76
N GLU A 490 20.67 -55.39 47.08
CA GLU A 490 19.85 -56.56 47.39
C GLU A 490 20.70 -57.85 47.42
N LEU A 491 21.59 -58.03 46.44
CA LEU A 491 22.56 -59.14 46.38
C LEU A 491 23.68 -59.09 47.44
N LYS A 492 23.89 -57.94 48.11
CA LYS A 492 24.82 -57.80 49.25
C LYS A 492 24.09 -58.05 50.57
N GLU A 493 22.88 -57.53 50.74
CA GLU A 493 22.01 -57.82 51.88
C GLU A 493 21.64 -59.30 51.97
N GLU A 494 21.42 -59.95 50.83
CA GLU A 494 21.21 -61.40 50.75
C GLU A 494 22.44 -62.18 51.24
N ARG A 495 23.63 -61.85 50.75
CA ARG A 495 24.88 -62.47 51.23
C ARG A 495 25.13 -62.21 52.71
N LEU A 496 24.79 -61.03 53.21
CA LEU A 496 24.87 -60.71 54.64
C LEU A 496 23.87 -61.54 55.46
N ARG A 497 22.66 -61.79 54.95
CA ARG A 497 21.70 -62.74 55.55
C ARG A 497 22.27 -64.17 55.57
N THR A 498 22.85 -64.65 54.46
CA THR A 498 23.44 -66.00 54.41
C THR A 498 24.60 -66.15 55.40
N LEU A 499 25.55 -65.21 55.39
CA LEU A 499 26.70 -65.23 56.31
C LEU A 499 26.29 -65.04 57.78
N GLY A 500 25.20 -64.31 58.05
CA GLY A 500 24.59 -64.22 59.39
C GLY A 500 24.02 -65.56 59.85
N GLN A 501 23.27 -66.25 58.99
CA GLN A 501 22.73 -67.58 59.26
C GLN A 501 23.84 -68.63 59.46
N GLU A 502 24.86 -68.65 58.59
CA GLU A 502 26.04 -69.51 58.76
C GLU A 502 26.76 -69.26 60.11
N LEU A 503 26.84 -68.00 60.56
CA LEU A 503 27.44 -67.63 61.85
C LEU A 503 26.57 -68.05 63.05
N GLU A 504 25.25 -67.95 62.95
CA GLU A 504 24.29 -68.41 63.97
C GLU A 504 24.30 -69.95 64.08
N GLU A 505 24.31 -70.67 62.95
CA GLU A 505 24.44 -72.14 62.92
C GLU A 505 25.78 -72.60 63.51
N LEU A 506 26.88 -71.91 63.22
CA LEU A 506 28.21 -72.20 63.79
C LEU A 506 28.32 -71.89 65.29
N THR A 507 27.48 -71.01 65.86
CA THR A 507 27.53 -70.65 67.28
C THR A 507 26.66 -71.53 68.20
N PHE A 508 25.79 -72.40 67.66
CA PHE A 508 24.83 -73.19 68.46
C PHE A 508 24.97 -74.73 68.39
N GLY A 509 26.06 -75.27 67.83
CA GLY A 509 26.28 -76.73 67.69
C GLY A 509 26.58 -77.48 69.00
N GLY A 510 25.58 -77.74 69.84
CA GLY A 510 25.70 -78.31 71.21
C GLY A 510 24.93 -79.61 71.46
N LYS A 511 25.47 -80.75 71.01
CA LYS A 511 24.75 -82.03 70.87
C LYS A 511 24.22 -82.69 72.15
N THR A 512 22.90 -82.83 72.25
CA THR A 512 22.17 -83.84 73.07
C THR A 512 20.83 -84.22 72.40
N GLU A 513 20.12 -85.23 72.90
CA GLU A 513 18.90 -85.79 72.27
C GLU A 513 17.75 -84.78 72.08
N GLU A 514 17.78 -83.64 72.79
CA GLU A 514 16.84 -82.54 72.55
C GLU A 514 16.98 -81.97 71.12
N GLU A 515 18.19 -81.98 70.54
CA GLU A 515 18.41 -81.72 69.11
C GLU A 515 17.61 -82.68 68.22
N VAL A 516 17.41 -83.95 68.60
CA VAL A 516 16.67 -84.92 67.76
C VAL A 516 15.16 -84.63 67.80
N ALA A 517 14.64 -84.09 68.90
CA ALA A 517 13.28 -83.58 68.99
C ALA A 517 13.12 -82.26 68.22
N GLN A 518 14.08 -81.34 68.39
CA GLN A 518 14.12 -80.06 67.68
C GLN A 518 14.31 -80.24 66.17
N LEU A 519 15.17 -81.16 65.70
CA LEU A 519 15.34 -81.51 64.29
C LEU A 519 14.09 -82.18 63.69
N LYS A 520 13.33 -82.96 64.48
CA LYS A 520 12.02 -83.46 64.02
C LYS A 520 10.99 -82.33 63.90
N LYS A 521 10.97 -81.39 64.83
CA LYS A 521 10.09 -80.21 64.78
C LYS A 521 10.48 -79.27 63.64
N ALA A 522 11.77 -78.95 63.50
CA ALA A 522 12.33 -78.14 62.43
C ALA A 522 12.15 -78.81 61.06
N LYS A 523 12.31 -80.14 60.95
CA LYS A 523 11.94 -80.89 59.74
C LYS A 523 10.46 -80.68 59.40
N HIS A 524 9.56 -80.73 60.37
CA HIS A 524 8.13 -80.56 60.11
C HIS A 524 7.74 -79.11 59.82
N GLU A 525 8.43 -78.13 60.42
CA GLU A 525 8.32 -76.71 60.08
C GLU A 525 8.92 -76.41 58.69
N LEU A 526 9.96 -77.12 58.27
CA LEU A 526 10.52 -77.06 56.91
C LEU A 526 9.62 -77.76 55.91
N GLU A 527 9.03 -78.91 56.22
CA GLU A 527 7.99 -79.56 55.40
C GLU A 527 6.78 -78.63 55.21
N LYS A 528 6.38 -77.91 56.28
CA LYS A 528 5.35 -76.89 56.16
C LYS A 528 5.81 -75.72 55.28
N ARG A 529 7.01 -75.15 55.51
CA ARG A 529 7.52 -74.03 54.70
C ARG A 529 7.68 -74.40 53.23
N VAL A 530 8.14 -75.61 52.91
CA VAL A 530 8.21 -76.10 51.52
C VAL A 530 6.81 -76.15 50.91
N LYS A 531 5.81 -76.66 51.64
CA LYS A 531 4.42 -76.66 51.15
C LYS A 531 3.80 -75.26 51.04
N ASP A 532 4.11 -74.37 51.98
CA ASP A 532 3.70 -72.96 51.92
C ASP A 532 4.35 -72.28 50.68
N GLN A 533 5.61 -72.59 50.38
CA GLN A 533 6.33 -72.12 49.19
C GLN A 533 5.87 -72.76 47.88
N GLU A 534 5.44 -74.02 47.89
CA GLU A 534 4.78 -74.68 46.75
C GLU A 534 3.45 -73.98 46.43
N GLU A 535 2.67 -73.61 47.45
CA GLU A 535 1.44 -72.83 47.29
C GLU A 535 1.72 -71.39 46.81
N GLU A 536 2.73 -70.71 47.34
CA GLU A 536 3.18 -69.38 46.85
C GLU A 536 3.67 -69.45 45.39
N LEU A 537 4.36 -70.52 44.97
CA LEU A 537 4.83 -70.70 43.60
C LEU A 537 3.70 -70.98 42.61
N ASP A 538 2.68 -71.75 43.00
CA ASP A 538 1.47 -71.97 42.19
C ASP A 538 0.65 -70.68 42.03
N ASP A 539 0.48 -69.88 43.10
CA ASP A 539 -0.18 -68.57 43.05
C ASP A 539 0.59 -67.58 42.15
N LEU A 540 1.93 -67.54 42.25
CA LEU A 540 2.78 -66.73 41.37
C LEU A 540 2.70 -67.20 39.91
N ALA A 541 2.65 -68.52 39.65
CA ALA A 541 2.47 -69.05 38.31
C ALA A 541 1.09 -68.66 37.72
N GLY A 542 0.04 -68.68 38.54
CA GLY A 542 -1.29 -68.17 38.18
C GLY A 542 -1.29 -66.67 37.86
N GLN A 543 -0.57 -65.87 38.65
CA GLN A 543 -0.42 -64.43 38.42
C GLN A 543 0.37 -64.14 37.12
N VAL A 544 1.42 -64.90 36.82
CA VAL A 544 2.17 -64.82 35.56
C VAL A 544 1.25 -65.12 34.37
N GLN A 545 0.46 -66.20 34.40
CA GLN A 545 -0.49 -66.52 33.32
C GLN A 545 -1.51 -65.40 33.09
N LEU A 546 -2.00 -64.75 34.16
CA LEU A 546 -2.91 -63.62 34.05
C LEU A 546 -2.24 -62.40 33.41
N LEU A 547 -0.99 -62.11 33.76
CA LEU A 547 -0.19 -61.04 33.17
C LEU A 547 0.17 -61.31 31.69
N GLU A 548 0.50 -62.54 31.32
CA GLU A 548 0.69 -62.95 29.92
C GLU A 548 -0.60 -62.79 29.10
N GLN A 549 -1.75 -63.18 29.66
CA GLN A 549 -3.04 -62.99 29.01
C GLN A 549 -3.44 -61.50 28.90
N ALA A 550 -3.04 -60.66 29.85
CA ALA A 550 -3.20 -59.21 29.77
C ALA A 550 -2.28 -58.58 28.70
N LYS A 551 -1.01 -59.00 28.65
CA LYS A 551 -0.04 -58.62 27.62
C LYS A 551 -0.56 -58.94 26.22
N LEU A 552 -1.03 -60.18 25.97
CA LEU A 552 -1.56 -60.59 24.67
C LEU A 552 -2.76 -59.72 24.21
N ARG A 553 -3.65 -59.33 25.13
CA ARG A 553 -4.74 -58.38 24.82
C ARG A 553 -4.22 -57.00 24.42
N LEU A 554 -3.18 -56.50 25.10
CA LEU A 554 -2.55 -55.22 24.78
C LEU A 554 -1.80 -55.27 23.44
N GLU A 555 -1.08 -56.35 23.15
CA GLU A 555 -0.39 -56.56 21.87
C GLU A 555 -1.39 -56.62 20.70
N MET A 556 -2.51 -57.33 20.87
CA MET A 556 -3.61 -57.34 19.88
C MET A 556 -4.24 -55.96 19.71
N SER A 557 -4.47 -55.21 20.79
CA SER A 557 -5.01 -53.85 20.75
C SER A 557 -4.09 -52.89 19.99
N ILE A 558 -2.77 -52.94 20.26
CA ILE A 558 -1.77 -52.12 19.58
C ILE A 558 -1.71 -52.45 18.08
N GLU A 559 -1.77 -53.73 17.68
CA GLU A 559 -1.74 -54.08 16.26
C GLU A 559 -3.06 -53.77 15.52
N GLN A 560 -4.20 -53.79 16.22
CA GLN A 560 -5.47 -53.27 15.69
C GLN A 560 -5.40 -51.74 15.50
N GLN A 561 -4.92 -50.98 16.49
CA GLN A 561 -4.71 -49.53 16.36
C GLN A 561 -3.74 -49.19 15.21
N ARG A 562 -2.66 -49.95 15.04
CA ARG A 562 -1.75 -49.80 13.89
C ARG A 562 -2.46 -50.08 12.56
N LYS A 563 -3.35 -51.07 12.50
CA LYS A 563 -4.16 -51.38 11.31
C LYS A 563 -5.16 -50.26 11.00
N GLU A 564 -5.75 -49.64 12.01
CA GLU A 564 -6.64 -48.49 11.88
C GLU A 564 -5.88 -47.26 11.37
N ILE A 565 -4.74 -46.91 11.98
CA ILE A 565 -3.87 -45.79 11.54
C ILE A 565 -3.41 -45.98 10.07
N ARG A 566 -3.05 -47.21 9.65
CA ARG A 566 -2.72 -47.51 8.24
C ARG A 566 -3.91 -47.23 7.31
N LYS A 567 -5.12 -47.60 7.72
CA LYS A 567 -6.36 -47.39 6.94
C LYS A 567 -6.72 -45.90 6.86
N GLU A 568 -6.65 -45.17 7.97
CA GLU A 568 -6.88 -43.72 8.00
C GLU A 568 -5.89 -42.96 7.12
N MET A 569 -4.62 -43.37 7.13
CA MET A 569 -3.59 -42.80 6.26
C MET A 569 -3.91 -43.04 4.77
N GLN A 570 -4.29 -44.27 4.40
CA GLN A 570 -4.71 -44.56 3.02
C GLN A 570 -5.94 -43.74 2.60
N GLN A 571 -6.98 -43.67 3.45
CA GLN A 571 -8.17 -42.87 3.17
C GLN A 571 -7.82 -41.38 3.00
N ARG A 572 -6.88 -40.84 3.79
CA ARG A 572 -6.40 -39.46 3.66
C ARG A 572 -5.64 -39.21 2.37
N ASP A 573 -4.87 -40.18 1.89
CA ASP A 573 -4.20 -40.07 0.58
C ASP A 573 -5.23 -40.13 -0.57
N GLU A 574 -6.25 -41.00 -0.48
CA GLU A 574 -7.38 -41.07 -1.43
C GLU A 574 -8.18 -39.75 -1.46
N GLU A 575 -8.54 -39.18 -0.30
CA GLU A 575 -9.17 -37.87 -0.14
C GLU A 575 -8.33 -36.74 -0.79
N LEU A 576 -6.99 -36.78 -0.64
CA LEU A 576 -6.08 -35.81 -1.24
C LEU A 576 -5.96 -35.97 -2.77
N GLU A 577 -6.06 -37.17 -3.31
CA GLU A 577 -6.08 -37.40 -4.76
C GLU A 577 -7.38 -36.91 -5.39
N ASP A 578 -8.54 -37.12 -4.75
CA ASP A 578 -9.82 -36.56 -5.21
C ASP A 578 -9.83 -35.03 -5.20
N VAL A 579 -9.29 -34.40 -4.15
CA VAL A 579 -9.14 -32.93 -4.08
C VAL A 579 -8.23 -32.42 -5.20
N ARG A 580 -7.10 -33.10 -5.49
CA ARG A 580 -6.22 -32.76 -6.63
C ARG A 580 -6.92 -32.92 -7.97
N GLY A 581 -7.66 -34.02 -8.16
CA GLY A 581 -8.42 -34.29 -9.37
C GLY A 581 -9.50 -33.23 -9.62
N ASN A 582 -10.21 -32.81 -8.58
CA ASN A 582 -11.23 -31.77 -8.67
C ASN A 582 -10.65 -30.37 -8.87
N ALA A 583 -9.50 -30.05 -8.27
CA ALA A 583 -8.73 -28.83 -8.58
C ALA A 583 -8.30 -28.79 -10.05
N LEU A 584 -7.77 -29.91 -10.60
CA LEU A 584 -7.36 -30.00 -12.00
C LEU A 584 -8.54 -29.85 -12.97
N LYS A 585 -9.71 -30.44 -12.66
CA LYS A 585 -10.96 -30.23 -13.43
C LYS A 585 -11.37 -28.74 -13.42
N LYS A 586 -11.28 -28.07 -12.26
CA LYS A 586 -11.62 -26.64 -12.14
C LYS A 586 -10.66 -25.74 -12.92
N VAL A 587 -9.36 -26.03 -12.93
CA VAL A 587 -8.39 -25.31 -13.76
C VAL A 587 -8.76 -25.43 -15.24
N LYS A 588 -9.01 -26.65 -15.75
CA LYS A 588 -9.41 -26.86 -17.16
C LYS A 588 -10.71 -26.15 -17.55
N ALA A 589 -11.67 -26.07 -16.63
CA ALA A 589 -12.91 -25.32 -16.87
C ALA A 589 -12.65 -23.80 -17.00
N LEU A 590 -11.76 -23.25 -16.18
CA LEU A 590 -11.37 -21.83 -16.25
C LEU A 590 -10.48 -21.53 -17.48
N GLU A 591 -9.62 -22.45 -17.88
CA GLU A 591 -8.85 -22.38 -19.12
C GLU A 591 -9.78 -22.30 -20.34
N SER A 592 -10.76 -23.21 -20.45
CA SER A 592 -11.75 -23.21 -21.52
C SER A 592 -12.67 -21.97 -21.49
N GLN A 593 -13.04 -21.46 -20.31
CA GLN A 593 -13.80 -20.21 -20.21
C GLN A 593 -12.98 -19.01 -20.74
N LEU A 594 -11.69 -18.94 -20.41
CA LEU A 594 -10.80 -17.87 -20.89
C LEU A 594 -10.58 -17.93 -22.41
N GLU A 595 -10.54 -19.14 -22.98
CA GLU A 595 -10.51 -19.35 -24.43
C GLU A 595 -11.81 -18.83 -25.09
N ASN A 596 -12.98 -19.20 -24.56
CA ASN A 596 -14.28 -18.70 -25.06
C ASN A 596 -14.38 -17.17 -24.99
N GLU A 597 -14.02 -16.56 -23.85
CA GLU A 597 -14.01 -15.10 -23.68
C GLU A 597 -13.04 -14.40 -24.66
N HIS A 598 -11.95 -15.06 -25.05
CA HIS A 598 -11.02 -14.56 -26.07
C HIS A 598 -11.63 -14.63 -27.48
N GLU A 599 -12.35 -15.70 -27.82
CA GLU A 599 -13.06 -15.83 -29.10
C GLU A 599 -14.20 -14.81 -29.22
N GLU A 600 -15.05 -14.68 -28.20
CA GLU A 600 -16.13 -13.69 -28.13
C GLU A 600 -15.60 -12.25 -28.27
N ARG A 601 -14.56 -11.90 -27.51
CA ARG A 601 -13.89 -10.60 -27.63
C ARG A 601 -13.38 -10.34 -29.06
N THR A 602 -12.91 -11.38 -29.74
CA THR A 602 -12.41 -11.26 -31.11
C THR A 602 -13.54 -11.14 -32.13
N ILE A 603 -14.72 -11.73 -31.88
CA ILE A 603 -15.94 -11.50 -32.67
C ILE A 603 -16.40 -10.04 -32.50
N LEU A 604 -16.57 -9.57 -31.26
CA LEU A 604 -17.00 -8.20 -30.94
C LEU A 604 -16.07 -7.12 -31.53
N LEU A 605 -14.76 -7.39 -31.61
CA LEU A 605 -13.81 -6.48 -32.28
C LEU A 605 -14.01 -6.43 -33.81
N ARG A 606 -14.35 -7.55 -34.47
CA ARG A 606 -14.70 -7.57 -35.90
C ARG A 606 -16.00 -6.81 -36.15
N GLU A 607 -17.01 -7.01 -35.31
CA GLU A 607 -18.29 -6.29 -35.39
C GLU A 607 -18.14 -4.80 -35.15
N LYS A 608 -17.33 -4.38 -34.16
CA LYS A 608 -16.96 -2.97 -33.95
C LYS A 608 -16.36 -2.36 -35.22
N HIS A 609 -15.40 -3.03 -35.86
CA HIS A 609 -14.78 -2.54 -37.09
C HIS A 609 -15.70 -2.60 -38.33
N GLU A 610 -16.77 -3.41 -38.31
CA GLU A 610 -17.85 -3.39 -39.30
C GLU A 610 -18.80 -2.20 -39.09
N LEU A 611 -19.19 -1.94 -37.85
CA LEU A 611 -20.01 -0.78 -37.48
C LEU A 611 -19.28 0.55 -37.72
N GLU A 612 -17.97 0.63 -37.42
CA GLU A 612 -17.14 1.80 -37.73
C GLU A 612 -17.09 2.07 -39.24
N ARG A 613 -16.91 1.04 -40.08
CA ARG A 613 -16.93 1.19 -41.54
C ARG A 613 -18.30 1.62 -42.07
N ARG A 614 -19.40 1.10 -41.49
CA ARG A 614 -20.76 1.52 -41.84
C ARG A 614 -21.03 2.98 -41.45
N LEU A 615 -20.56 3.42 -40.28
CA LEU A 615 -20.71 4.79 -39.82
C LEU A 615 -19.96 5.76 -40.75
N VAL A 616 -18.70 5.46 -41.12
CA VAL A 616 -17.95 6.28 -42.08
C VAL A 616 -18.67 6.36 -43.44
N ALA A 617 -19.17 5.24 -43.97
CA ALA A 617 -19.92 5.23 -45.22
C ALA A 617 -21.22 6.07 -45.16
N ILE A 618 -21.94 6.04 -44.03
CA ILE A 618 -23.12 6.88 -43.80
C ILE A 618 -22.73 8.37 -43.72
N GLU A 619 -21.65 8.73 -43.04
CA GLU A 619 -21.18 10.13 -43.03
C GLU A 619 -20.71 10.61 -44.41
N GLU A 620 -20.11 9.74 -45.23
CA GLU A 620 -19.74 10.08 -46.61
C GLU A 620 -20.97 10.28 -47.50
N GLN A 621 -21.99 9.43 -47.37
CA GLN A 621 -23.29 9.62 -48.02
C GLN A 621 -23.95 10.93 -47.58
N ASP A 622 -24.03 11.20 -46.28
CA ASP A 622 -24.61 12.42 -45.68
C ASP A 622 -23.82 13.70 -46.05
N ARG A 623 -22.51 13.60 -46.32
CA ARG A 623 -21.71 14.69 -46.93
C ARG A 623 -22.07 14.89 -48.42
N ALA A 624 -22.23 13.81 -49.18
CA ALA A 624 -22.60 13.86 -50.60
C ALA A 624 -24.04 14.37 -50.82
N GLU A 625 -24.97 13.97 -49.96
CA GLU A 625 -26.36 14.44 -49.96
C GLU A 625 -26.42 15.94 -49.65
N ARG A 626 -25.76 16.44 -48.60
CA ARG A 626 -25.67 17.90 -48.36
C ARG A 626 -25.02 18.67 -49.50
N ALA A 627 -24.03 18.08 -50.19
CA ALA A 627 -23.44 18.71 -51.37
C ALA A 627 -24.46 18.81 -52.52
N ALA A 628 -25.25 17.75 -52.76
CA ALA A 628 -26.33 17.76 -53.75
C ALA A 628 -27.49 18.70 -53.36
N GLU A 629 -27.84 18.79 -52.08
CA GLU A 629 -28.81 19.75 -51.55
C GLU A 629 -28.32 21.19 -51.74
N ALA A 630 -27.06 21.48 -51.42
CA ALA A 630 -26.47 22.78 -51.67
C ALA A 630 -26.52 23.13 -53.17
N ASP A 631 -26.15 22.18 -54.04
CA ASP A 631 -26.10 22.42 -55.48
C ASP A 631 -27.48 22.59 -56.12
N THR A 632 -28.47 21.79 -55.70
CA THR A 632 -29.89 21.97 -56.07
C THR A 632 -30.47 23.26 -55.52
N MET A 633 -30.15 23.65 -54.28
CA MET A 633 -30.50 24.95 -53.71
C MET A 633 -29.83 26.12 -54.46
N HIS A 634 -28.62 25.95 -54.99
CA HIS A 634 -27.96 26.91 -55.89
C HIS A 634 -28.58 26.95 -57.30
N ARG A 635 -29.16 25.85 -57.79
CA ARG A 635 -30.00 25.84 -59.02
C ARG A 635 -31.31 26.58 -58.74
N LEU A 636 -32.05 26.18 -57.71
CA LEU A 636 -33.30 26.84 -57.27
C LEU A 636 -33.13 28.33 -56.95
N LYS A 637 -31.98 28.78 -56.41
CA LYS A 637 -31.68 30.22 -56.24
C LYS A 637 -31.47 30.96 -57.57
N ARG A 638 -30.92 30.30 -58.60
CA ARG A 638 -30.80 30.87 -59.96
C ARG A 638 -32.15 30.89 -60.66
N ASP A 639 -32.91 29.81 -60.56
CA ASP A 639 -34.24 29.71 -61.15
C ASP A 639 -35.25 30.63 -60.44
N LEU A 640 -35.15 30.82 -59.13
CA LEU A 640 -35.90 31.85 -58.40
C LEU A 640 -35.51 33.28 -58.80
N LYS A 641 -34.26 33.53 -59.24
CA LYS A 641 -33.89 34.83 -59.84
C LYS A 641 -34.49 34.98 -61.23
N ARG A 642 -34.46 33.93 -62.07
CA ARG A 642 -35.10 33.91 -63.40
C ARG A 642 -36.61 34.10 -63.29
N THR A 643 -37.29 33.35 -62.43
CA THR A 643 -38.74 33.48 -62.21
C THR A 643 -39.09 34.78 -61.48
N LYS A 644 -38.22 35.39 -60.68
CA LYS A 644 -38.44 36.77 -60.18
C LYS A 644 -38.16 37.88 -61.20
N ALA A 645 -37.49 37.59 -62.31
CA ALA A 645 -37.44 38.47 -63.48
C ALA A 645 -38.73 38.29 -64.30
N LEU A 646 -38.99 37.05 -64.75
CA LEU A 646 -40.20 36.69 -65.50
C LEU A 646 -41.51 37.01 -64.75
N LEU A 647 -41.53 36.97 -63.41
CA LEU A 647 -42.66 37.39 -62.60
C LEU A 647 -42.79 38.91 -62.53
N ARG A 648 -41.71 39.69 -62.62
CA ARG A 648 -41.82 41.15 -62.80
C ARG A 648 -42.31 41.47 -64.20
N ASP A 649 -41.77 40.82 -65.22
CA ASP A 649 -42.23 40.98 -66.60
C ASP A 649 -43.71 40.60 -66.74
N ALA A 650 -44.11 39.47 -66.14
CA ALA A 650 -45.50 39.02 -66.06
C ALA A 650 -46.35 39.89 -65.12
N GLN A 651 -45.81 40.50 -64.06
CA GLN A 651 -46.53 41.50 -63.26
C GLN A 651 -46.78 42.77 -64.06
N THR A 652 -45.81 43.25 -64.85
CA THR A 652 -46.00 44.35 -65.80
C THR A 652 -47.00 44.00 -66.92
N MET A 653 -47.23 42.71 -67.19
CA MET A 653 -48.31 42.23 -68.07
C MET A 653 -49.65 41.97 -67.35
N LEU A 654 -49.67 41.62 -66.06
CA LEU A 654 -50.87 41.38 -65.24
C LEU A 654 -51.43 42.67 -64.62
N GLU A 655 -50.60 43.71 -64.47
CA GLU A 655 -51.03 45.10 -64.32
C GLU A 655 -51.80 45.58 -65.56
N ARG A 656 -51.59 44.93 -66.72
CA ARG A 656 -52.37 45.11 -67.95
C ARG A 656 -53.50 44.06 -68.11
N SER A 657 -53.66 43.10 -67.20
CA SER A 657 -54.72 42.06 -67.27
C SER A 657 -55.11 41.50 -65.89
N LYS A 658 -56.07 42.16 -65.23
CA LYS A 658 -56.79 41.60 -64.07
C LYS A 658 -58.09 40.93 -64.54
N GLY A 659 -58.25 39.62 -64.28
CA GLY A 659 -59.44 38.85 -64.69
C GLY A 659 -59.53 37.42 -64.13
N ASP A 660 -60.23 37.28 -63.00
CA ASP A 660 -61.15 36.21 -62.59
C ASP A 660 -60.85 34.69 -62.71
N SER A 661 -60.59 34.11 -61.53
CA SER A 661 -61.42 33.06 -60.89
C SER A 661 -61.36 31.57 -61.30
N THR A 662 -61.12 30.70 -60.30
CA THR A 662 -61.37 29.23 -60.32
C THR A 662 -61.87 28.72 -58.94
N GLY A 663 -62.83 29.42 -58.33
CA GLY A 663 -63.04 29.44 -56.87
C GLY A 663 -63.96 28.39 -56.20
N LYS A 664 -64.14 27.15 -56.71
CA LYS A 664 -64.99 26.15 -56.01
C LYS A 664 -64.46 24.70 -55.93
N ALA A 665 -63.80 24.17 -56.96
CA ALA A 665 -63.24 22.81 -56.91
C ALA A 665 -61.97 22.76 -56.05
N ALA A 666 -60.98 23.61 -56.36
CA ALA A 666 -59.78 23.80 -55.54
C ALA A 666 -60.12 24.19 -54.09
N LEU A 667 -61.19 24.97 -53.88
CA LEU A 667 -61.65 25.38 -52.55
C LEU A 667 -62.33 24.25 -51.74
N ARG A 668 -62.66 23.11 -52.36
CA ARG A 668 -62.97 21.85 -51.63
C ARG A 668 -61.71 21.04 -51.39
N GLN A 669 -60.87 20.85 -52.41
CA GLN A 669 -59.63 20.10 -52.27
C GLN A 669 -58.70 20.66 -51.18
N LEU A 670 -58.58 21.99 -51.10
CA LEU A 670 -57.82 22.70 -50.04
C LEU A 670 -58.50 22.62 -48.66
N LYS A 671 -59.81 22.37 -48.58
CA LYS A 671 -60.51 22.12 -47.31
C LYS A 671 -60.26 20.70 -46.81
N ASN A 672 -60.45 19.69 -47.67
CA ASN A 672 -60.09 18.31 -47.35
C ASN A 672 -58.62 18.21 -46.92
N GLN A 673 -57.69 18.84 -47.66
CA GLN A 673 -56.27 18.89 -47.30
C GLN A 673 -55.99 19.64 -45.98
N LEU A 674 -56.81 20.62 -45.60
CA LEU A 674 -56.72 21.29 -44.31
C LEU A 674 -57.26 20.40 -43.18
N GLU A 675 -58.39 19.74 -43.39
CA GLU A 675 -59.02 18.79 -42.46
C GLU A 675 -58.11 17.57 -42.20
N ASP A 676 -57.51 17.01 -43.26
CA ASP A 676 -56.50 15.95 -43.18
C ASP A 676 -55.25 16.41 -42.41
N ALA A 677 -54.75 17.63 -42.69
CA ALA A 677 -53.60 18.20 -42.00
C ALA A 677 -53.89 18.54 -40.53
N GLU A 678 -55.12 18.95 -40.19
CA GLU A 678 -55.54 19.19 -38.81
C GLU A 678 -55.70 17.87 -38.03
N CYS A 679 -56.20 16.81 -38.66
CA CYS A 679 -56.22 15.46 -38.09
C CYS A 679 -54.80 14.94 -37.85
N ALA A 680 -53.90 15.07 -38.85
CA ALA A 680 -52.50 14.70 -38.71
C ALA A 680 -51.79 15.51 -37.60
N ARG A 681 -52.09 16.82 -37.49
CA ARG A 681 -51.58 17.68 -36.40
C ARG A 681 -52.09 17.22 -35.04
N ALA A 682 -53.36 16.82 -34.92
CA ALA A 682 -53.92 16.31 -33.67
C ALA A 682 -53.27 14.99 -33.23
N VAL A 683 -52.99 14.07 -34.16
CA VAL A 683 -52.23 12.84 -33.89
C VAL A 683 -50.79 13.15 -33.48
N ALA A 684 -50.11 14.05 -34.19
CA ALA A 684 -48.74 14.46 -33.86
C ALA A 684 -48.65 15.16 -32.49
N VAL A 685 -49.64 15.96 -32.10
CA VAL A 685 -49.72 16.57 -30.75
C VAL A 685 -49.91 15.50 -29.67
N LYS A 686 -50.78 14.50 -29.88
CA LYS A 686 -50.94 13.38 -28.93
C LYS A 686 -49.66 12.55 -28.80
N ALA A 687 -48.98 12.25 -29.91
CA ALA A 687 -47.70 11.55 -29.89
C ALA A 687 -46.61 12.36 -29.17
N LYS A 688 -46.57 13.68 -29.37
CA LYS A 688 -45.68 14.59 -28.64
C LYS A 688 -45.98 14.59 -27.13
N GLN A 689 -47.25 14.64 -26.74
CA GLN A 689 -47.66 14.59 -25.33
C GLN A 689 -47.28 13.26 -24.65
N ALA A 690 -47.42 12.13 -25.35
CA ALA A 690 -46.95 10.83 -24.85
C ALA A 690 -45.43 10.81 -24.65
N LEU A 691 -44.66 11.31 -25.62
CA LEU A 691 -43.19 11.42 -25.49
C LEU A 691 -42.75 12.42 -24.40
N GLU A 692 -43.52 13.49 -24.16
CA GLU A 692 -43.28 14.41 -23.05
C GLU A 692 -43.61 13.76 -21.69
N GLN A 693 -44.60 12.87 -21.63
CA GLN A 693 -44.85 12.05 -20.44
C GLN A 693 -43.74 11.02 -20.20
N GLU A 694 -43.34 10.24 -21.21
CA GLU A 694 -42.22 9.29 -21.13
C GLU A 694 -40.91 9.98 -20.70
N LEU A 695 -40.67 11.22 -21.18
CA LEU A 695 -39.53 12.04 -20.78
C LEU A 695 -39.60 12.45 -19.29
N ASN A 696 -40.78 12.82 -18.79
CA ASN A 696 -40.96 13.19 -17.37
C ASN A 696 -40.83 11.96 -16.46
N GLU A 697 -41.37 10.80 -16.86
CA GLU A 697 -41.27 9.54 -16.12
C GLU A 697 -39.82 9.03 -16.06
N THR A 698 -39.08 9.13 -17.16
CA THR A 698 -37.64 8.79 -17.18
C THR A 698 -36.78 9.79 -16.41
N GLN A 699 -37.14 11.07 -16.35
CA GLN A 699 -36.50 12.05 -15.47
C GLN A 699 -36.74 11.74 -13.99
N ALA A 700 -37.98 11.45 -13.59
CA ALA A 700 -38.31 11.07 -12.21
C ALA A 700 -37.57 9.78 -11.79
N SER A 701 -37.50 8.78 -12.67
CA SER A 701 -36.74 7.55 -12.43
C SER A 701 -35.22 7.80 -12.29
N LEU A 702 -34.66 8.74 -13.07
CA LEU A 702 -33.27 9.15 -12.93
C LEU A 702 -33.01 9.89 -11.62
N GLU A 703 -33.89 10.80 -11.21
CA GLU A 703 -33.79 11.50 -9.92
C GLU A 703 -33.89 10.52 -8.74
N GLU A 704 -34.79 9.53 -8.79
CA GLU A 704 -34.86 8.49 -7.76
C GLU A 704 -33.59 7.61 -7.74
N ALA A 705 -33.08 7.20 -8.91
CA ALA A 705 -31.84 6.43 -8.99
C ALA A 705 -30.64 7.21 -8.44
N LEU A 706 -30.54 8.51 -8.68
CA LEU A 706 -29.51 9.38 -8.10
C LEU A 706 -29.67 9.52 -6.58
N ARG A 707 -30.91 9.62 -6.08
CA ARG A 707 -31.24 9.65 -4.65
C ARG A 707 -30.81 8.35 -3.95
N GLN A 708 -31.18 7.20 -4.52
CA GLN A 708 -30.76 5.87 -4.04
C GLN A 708 -29.23 5.69 -4.08
N ARG A 709 -28.56 6.24 -5.10
CA ARG A 709 -27.09 6.24 -5.21
C ARG A 709 -26.42 7.01 -4.06
N SER A 710 -26.94 8.19 -3.73
CA SER A 710 -26.46 8.98 -2.58
C SER A 710 -26.65 8.22 -1.26
N GLU A 711 -27.81 7.59 -1.04
CA GLU A 711 -28.06 6.79 0.16
C GLU A 711 -27.18 5.52 0.24
N ALA A 712 -26.69 5.00 -0.89
CA ALA A 712 -25.71 3.93 -0.91
C ALA A 712 -24.28 4.45 -0.61
N GLU A 713 -23.89 5.59 -1.19
CA GLU A 713 -22.62 6.27 -0.92
C GLU A 713 -22.50 6.67 0.56
N ASP A 714 -23.54 7.25 1.17
CA ASP A 714 -23.54 7.64 2.58
C ASP A 714 -23.44 6.43 3.52
N ARG A 715 -24.14 5.32 3.24
CA ARG A 715 -24.00 4.08 4.01
C ARG A 715 -22.61 3.46 3.87
N ALA A 716 -22.02 3.47 2.68
CA ALA A 716 -20.64 3.03 2.48
C ALA A 716 -19.63 3.94 3.22
N ASN A 717 -19.88 5.25 3.25
CA ASN A 717 -19.07 6.21 4.02
C ASN A 717 -19.18 6.00 5.53
N VAL A 718 -20.35 5.62 6.06
CA VAL A 718 -20.52 5.25 7.48
C VAL A 718 -19.76 3.96 7.81
N ALA A 719 -20.01 2.88 7.07
CA ALA A 719 -19.34 1.59 7.28
C ALA A 719 -17.79 1.68 7.13
N SER A 720 -17.30 2.57 6.25
CA SER A 720 -15.86 2.82 6.11
C SER A 720 -15.25 3.48 7.36
N ARG A 721 -16.00 4.37 8.05
CA ARG A 721 -15.57 5.00 9.31
C ARG A 721 -15.60 4.02 10.47
N GLU A 722 -16.69 3.27 10.61
CA GLU A 722 -16.84 2.19 11.61
C GLU A 722 -15.70 1.18 11.49
N ARG A 723 -15.36 0.77 10.26
CA ARG A 723 -14.19 -0.09 10.00
C ARG A 723 -12.87 0.55 10.44
N THR A 724 -12.64 1.85 10.21
CA THR A 724 -11.39 2.49 10.67
C THR A 724 -11.33 2.64 12.19
N GLU A 725 -12.48 2.81 12.86
CA GLU A 725 -12.56 2.87 14.32
C GLU A 725 -12.30 1.50 14.95
N LEU A 726 -12.89 0.43 14.41
CA LEU A 726 -12.62 -0.95 14.81
C LEU A 726 -11.17 -1.39 14.55
N LEU A 727 -10.52 -0.87 13.51
CA LEU A 727 -9.09 -1.11 13.26
C LEU A 727 -8.21 -0.40 14.32
N SER A 728 -8.50 0.86 14.67
CA SER A 728 -7.79 1.56 15.76
C SER A 728 -7.92 0.81 17.09
N GLN A 729 -9.14 0.37 17.43
CA GLN A 729 -9.39 -0.43 18.63
C GLN A 729 -8.64 -1.76 18.61
N LEU A 730 -8.50 -2.41 17.45
CA LEU A 730 -7.72 -3.66 17.33
C LEU A 730 -6.22 -3.40 17.52
N GLU A 731 -5.67 -2.35 16.90
CA GLU A 731 -4.27 -1.93 17.08
C GLU A 731 -3.98 -1.61 18.56
N GLU A 732 -4.87 -0.87 19.24
CA GLU A 732 -4.78 -0.56 20.68
C GLU A 732 -4.79 -1.84 21.55
N ASN A 733 -5.67 -2.81 21.26
CA ASN A 733 -5.71 -4.09 21.98
C ASN A 733 -4.47 -4.96 21.75
N GLU A 734 -3.88 -4.94 20.53
CA GLU A 734 -2.62 -5.63 20.25
C GLU A 734 -1.44 -5.01 21.00
N GLU A 735 -1.38 -3.67 21.12
CA GLU A 735 -0.38 -2.98 21.94
C GLU A 735 -0.52 -3.31 23.44
N GLU A 736 -1.75 -3.30 24.00
CA GLU A 736 -1.97 -3.72 25.40
C GLU A 736 -1.55 -5.17 25.65
N LEU A 737 -1.89 -6.10 24.74
CA LEU A 737 -1.47 -7.50 24.83
C LEU A 737 0.05 -7.65 24.75
N ALA A 738 0.71 -6.90 23.87
CA ALA A 738 2.17 -6.88 23.76
C ALA A 738 2.84 -6.34 25.05
N GLU A 739 2.28 -5.29 25.65
CA GLU A 739 2.69 -4.79 26.97
C GLU A 739 2.53 -5.85 28.07
N VAL A 740 1.39 -6.54 28.14
CA VAL A 740 1.12 -7.59 29.13
C VAL A 740 2.09 -8.77 28.96
N LEU A 741 2.32 -9.24 27.73
CA LEU A 741 3.28 -10.31 27.43
C LEU A 741 4.71 -9.90 27.78
N LYS A 742 5.09 -8.64 27.55
CA LYS A 742 6.41 -8.08 27.95
C LYS A 742 6.57 -8.05 29.48
N LYS A 743 5.53 -7.60 30.21
CA LYS A 743 5.49 -7.59 31.68
C LYS A 743 5.57 -9.02 32.24
N TYR A 744 4.86 -9.97 31.65
CA TYR A 744 4.89 -11.39 32.02
C TYR A 744 6.29 -12.01 31.81
N ARG A 745 6.92 -11.81 30.63
CA ARG A 745 8.29 -12.30 30.37
C ARG A 745 9.30 -11.75 31.39
N ALA A 746 9.20 -10.46 31.73
CA ALA A 746 10.06 -9.84 32.73
C ALA A 746 9.85 -10.45 34.13
N ALA A 747 8.60 -10.70 34.54
CA ALA A 747 8.28 -11.35 35.81
C ALA A 747 8.81 -12.80 35.87
N VAL A 748 8.67 -13.58 34.78
CA VAL A 748 9.23 -14.95 34.69
C VAL A 748 10.76 -14.92 34.80
N GLN A 749 11.44 -14.00 34.09
CA GLN A 749 12.89 -13.82 34.20
C GLN A 749 13.33 -13.42 35.61
N GLN A 750 12.59 -12.53 36.27
CA GLN A 750 12.87 -12.14 37.66
C GLN A 750 12.74 -13.33 38.61
N VAL A 751 11.65 -14.09 38.55
CA VAL A 751 11.43 -15.28 39.41
C VAL A 751 12.49 -16.35 39.16
N SER A 752 12.91 -16.58 37.91
CA SER A 752 14.01 -17.50 37.61
C SER A 752 15.35 -17.04 38.19
N ALA A 753 15.64 -15.73 38.20
CA ALA A 753 16.85 -15.19 38.81
C ALA A 753 16.81 -15.27 40.35
N GLU A 754 15.68 -14.95 40.98
CA GLU A 754 15.45 -15.09 42.42
C GLU A 754 15.55 -16.55 42.88
N GLN A 755 15.03 -17.50 42.08
CA GLN A 755 15.17 -18.93 42.35
C GLN A 755 16.63 -19.41 42.24
N GLY A 756 17.40 -18.87 41.29
CA GLY A 756 18.85 -19.13 41.20
C GLY A 756 19.61 -18.63 42.44
N GLN A 757 19.34 -17.40 42.88
CA GLN A 757 19.93 -16.83 44.10
C GLN A 757 19.54 -17.62 45.35
N LEU A 758 18.31 -18.14 45.43
CA LEU A 758 17.87 -19.02 46.52
C LEU A 758 18.65 -20.35 46.52
N GLN A 759 18.90 -20.93 45.34
CA GLN A 759 19.69 -22.15 45.17
C GLN A 759 21.15 -21.94 45.62
N GLU A 760 21.77 -20.82 45.21
CA GLU A 760 23.12 -20.43 45.63
C GLU A 760 23.20 -20.21 47.15
N ALA A 761 22.21 -19.54 47.74
CA ALA A 761 22.13 -19.33 49.18
C ALA A 761 21.99 -20.65 49.96
N GLN A 762 21.22 -21.63 49.46
CA GLN A 762 21.11 -22.97 50.06
C GLN A 762 22.45 -23.71 50.04
N VAL A 763 23.19 -23.68 48.92
CA VAL A 763 24.53 -24.27 48.82
C VAL A 763 25.51 -23.58 49.79
N GLN A 764 25.46 -22.25 49.89
CA GLN A 764 26.30 -21.49 50.81
C GLN A 764 25.99 -21.80 52.29
N ILE A 765 24.73 -21.99 52.64
CA ILE A 765 24.31 -22.41 53.99
C ILE A 765 24.85 -23.82 54.29
N ALA A 766 24.66 -24.78 53.40
CA ALA A 766 25.13 -26.16 53.59
C ALA A 766 26.67 -26.23 53.78
N ALA A 767 27.43 -25.42 53.05
CA ALA A 767 28.88 -25.30 53.22
C ALA A 767 29.26 -24.73 54.60
N LEU A 768 28.58 -23.68 55.06
CA LEU A 768 28.80 -23.09 56.39
C LEU A 768 28.37 -24.01 57.53
N GLU A 769 27.36 -24.85 57.33
CA GLU A 769 26.96 -25.88 58.30
C GLU A 769 27.99 -27.00 58.40
N ALA A 770 28.58 -27.43 57.28
CA ALA A 770 29.69 -28.39 57.25
C ALA A 770 30.97 -27.86 57.95
N GLU A 771 31.35 -26.61 57.68
CA GLU A 771 32.46 -25.92 58.37
C GLU A 771 32.21 -25.81 59.88
N LYS A 772 30.97 -25.47 60.27
CA LYS A 772 30.53 -25.40 61.67
C LYS A 772 30.55 -26.76 62.39
N SER A 773 30.37 -27.89 61.72
CA SER A 773 30.67 -29.21 62.30
C SER A 773 32.16 -29.42 62.49
N ALA A 774 32.98 -29.22 61.46
CA ALA A 774 34.43 -29.44 61.54
C ALA A 774 35.11 -28.59 62.64
N LEU A 775 34.66 -27.34 62.82
CA LEU A 775 35.15 -26.46 63.89
C LEU A 775 34.71 -26.90 65.30
N LYS A 776 33.56 -27.57 65.46
CA LYS A 776 33.17 -28.19 66.74
C LYS A 776 34.05 -29.38 67.08
N ASP A 777 34.33 -30.22 66.09
CA ASP A 777 35.15 -31.42 66.27
C ASP A 777 36.58 -31.02 66.66
N GLN A 778 37.16 -30.05 65.97
CA GLN A 778 38.45 -29.44 66.33
C GLN A 778 38.45 -28.80 67.73
N LEU A 779 37.37 -28.12 68.14
CA LEU A 779 37.24 -27.60 69.50
C LEU A 779 37.26 -28.73 70.53
N SER A 780 36.52 -29.83 70.29
CA SER A 780 36.50 -30.97 71.21
C SER A 780 37.87 -31.64 71.35
N GLU A 781 38.62 -31.78 70.26
CA GLU A 781 39.98 -32.30 70.27
C GLU A 781 40.94 -31.37 71.03
N LEU A 782 40.83 -30.04 70.81
CA LEU A 782 41.66 -29.06 71.50
C LEU A 782 41.33 -28.98 73.00
N THR A 783 40.07 -29.16 73.41
CA THR A 783 39.69 -29.28 74.82
C THR A 783 40.32 -30.51 75.46
N GLN A 784 40.20 -31.71 74.84
CA GLN A 784 40.84 -32.92 75.36
C GLN A 784 42.38 -32.80 75.44
N ARG A 785 43.00 -32.15 74.43
CA ARG A 785 44.44 -31.87 74.45
C ARG A 785 44.82 -30.90 75.59
N LEU A 786 44.01 -29.87 75.85
CA LEU A 786 44.24 -28.95 76.97
C LEU A 786 44.13 -29.68 78.32
N GLU A 787 43.07 -30.45 78.53
CA GLU A 787 42.88 -31.28 79.73
C GLU A 787 44.05 -32.26 79.96
N SER A 788 44.67 -32.77 78.88
CA SER A 788 45.86 -33.64 78.97
C SER A 788 47.16 -32.90 79.32
N VAL A 789 47.26 -31.61 78.99
CA VAL A 789 48.44 -30.76 79.26
C VAL A 789 48.37 -30.16 80.66
N GLU A 790 47.18 -29.78 81.13
CA GLU A 790 46.96 -29.24 82.49
C GLU A 790 47.24 -30.27 83.60
N GLN A 791 47.37 -31.56 83.27
CA GLN A 791 47.78 -32.62 84.18
C GLN A 791 49.30 -32.72 84.41
N LEU A 792 50.15 -31.97 83.69
CA LEU A 792 51.61 -32.15 83.72
C LEU A 792 52.44 -30.86 83.79
N GLY A 793 52.75 -30.42 85.01
CA GLY A 793 54.01 -29.72 85.33
C GLY A 793 53.91 -28.27 85.81
N ASP A 794 54.16 -28.05 87.10
CA ASP A 794 54.20 -26.72 87.75
C ASP A 794 55.68 -26.25 87.98
N PRO A 795 56.04 -25.25 88.82
CA PRO A 795 56.56 -24.00 88.26
C PRO A 795 58.02 -23.68 88.63
N THR A 796 58.74 -22.99 87.72
CA THR A 796 60.05 -22.36 88.02
C THR A 796 59.99 -20.84 87.76
N ALA A 797 59.46 -20.11 88.73
CA ALA A 797 59.28 -18.66 88.64
C ALA A 797 60.53 -17.87 89.08
N ASN A 798 60.98 -16.93 88.24
CA ASN A 798 61.40 -15.55 88.56
C ASN A 798 62.48 -15.00 87.60
N SER A 799 63.49 -15.77 87.21
CA SER A 799 64.35 -15.38 86.07
C SER A 799 63.58 -15.51 84.74
N LEU A 800 62.84 -16.62 84.59
CA LEU A 800 61.82 -16.76 83.57
C LEU A 800 60.72 -15.70 83.69
N ALA A 801 60.46 -15.10 84.86
CA ALA A 801 59.40 -14.08 84.98
C ALA A 801 59.78 -12.79 84.28
N THR A 802 60.99 -12.25 84.48
CA THR A 802 61.42 -11.02 83.78
C THR A 802 61.51 -11.23 82.28
N ARG A 803 62.09 -12.34 81.82
CA ARG A 803 62.19 -12.66 80.39
C ARG A 803 60.83 -12.99 79.76
N ARG A 804 59.91 -13.60 80.53
CA ARG A 804 58.49 -13.71 80.15
C ARG A 804 57.81 -12.35 80.16
N LEU A 805 58.14 -11.40 81.01
CA LEU A 805 57.54 -10.05 80.98
C LEU A 805 58.01 -9.24 79.77
N GLU A 806 59.29 -9.32 79.39
CA GLU A 806 59.80 -8.74 78.14
C GLU A 806 59.20 -9.42 76.90
N PHE A 807 59.15 -10.76 76.89
CA PHE A 807 58.52 -11.51 75.80
C PHE A 807 57.02 -11.23 75.74
N ARG A 808 56.32 -11.19 76.88
CA ARG A 808 54.88 -10.91 77.00
C ARG A 808 54.56 -9.45 76.71
N ALA A 809 55.49 -8.51 76.92
CA ALA A 809 55.35 -7.14 76.41
C ALA A 809 55.34 -7.16 74.89
N LYS A 810 56.33 -7.79 74.23
CA LYS A 810 56.36 -7.94 72.77
C LYS A 810 55.24 -8.79 72.19
N GLU A 811 54.77 -9.78 72.93
CA GLU A 811 53.61 -10.61 72.62
C GLU A 811 52.31 -9.81 72.76
N LEU A 812 52.21 -8.90 73.73
CA LEU A 812 51.07 -7.98 73.89
C LEU A 812 51.13 -6.83 72.88
N GLU A 813 52.31 -6.36 72.49
CA GLU A 813 52.51 -5.41 71.38
C GLU A 813 52.07 -6.06 70.06
N SER A 814 52.59 -7.26 69.73
CA SER A 814 52.20 -8.00 68.53
C SER A 814 50.73 -8.43 68.54
N LYS A 815 50.16 -8.79 69.71
CA LYS A 815 48.71 -9.01 69.84
C LYS A 815 47.92 -7.71 69.72
N LEU A 816 48.42 -6.58 70.17
CA LEU A 816 47.77 -5.28 70.00
C LEU A 816 47.80 -4.83 68.53
N GLU A 817 48.88 -5.09 67.79
CA GLU A 817 48.95 -4.90 66.34
C GLU A 817 47.99 -5.85 65.59
N LEU A 818 47.91 -7.11 66.01
CA LEU A 818 46.96 -8.08 65.48
C LEU A 818 45.51 -7.66 65.78
N GLU A 819 45.19 -7.25 67.00
CA GLU A 819 43.87 -6.72 67.39
C GLU A 819 43.54 -5.41 66.68
N GLN A 820 44.51 -4.53 66.42
CA GLN A 820 44.29 -3.32 65.62
C GLN A 820 43.99 -3.65 64.15
N THR A 821 44.68 -4.64 63.57
CA THR A 821 44.47 -5.04 62.16
C THR A 821 43.20 -5.88 61.98
N THR A 822 42.86 -6.79 62.91
CA THR A 822 41.56 -7.48 62.91
C THR A 822 40.42 -6.50 63.16
N ARG A 823 40.56 -5.56 64.10
CA ARG A 823 39.59 -4.50 64.34
C ARG A 823 39.39 -3.62 63.11
N ALA A 824 40.46 -3.17 62.43
CA ALA A 824 40.34 -2.37 61.20
C ALA A 824 39.62 -3.15 60.08
N ARG A 825 39.89 -4.46 59.96
CA ARG A 825 39.17 -5.37 59.04
C ARG A 825 37.69 -5.49 59.41
N LEU A 826 37.37 -5.64 60.71
CA LEU A 826 36.00 -5.71 61.21
C LEU A 826 35.24 -4.38 61.05
N GLU A 827 35.87 -3.23 61.32
CA GLU A 827 35.30 -1.90 61.09
C GLU A 827 35.01 -1.68 59.59
N THR A 828 35.91 -2.13 58.71
CA THR A 828 35.68 -2.14 57.24
C THR A 828 34.52 -3.05 56.85
N GLN A 829 34.41 -4.24 57.46
CA GLN A 829 33.31 -5.18 57.21
C GLN A 829 31.97 -4.62 57.73
N ILE A 830 31.96 -3.99 58.89
CA ILE A 830 30.79 -3.30 59.47
C ILE A 830 30.36 -2.13 58.58
N ALA A 831 31.29 -1.36 58.00
CA ALA A 831 30.97 -0.30 57.06
C ALA A 831 30.25 -0.85 55.80
N ARG A 832 30.79 -1.92 55.19
CA ARG A 832 30.16 -2.59 54.04
C ARG A 832 28.80 -3.21 54.39
N LEU A 833 28.65 -3.78 55.58
CA LEU A 833 27.38 -4.34 56.05
C LEU A 833 26.34 -3.24 56.30
N LYS A 834 26.73 -2.06 56.81
CA LYS A 834 25.84 -0.89 56.91
C LYS A 834 25.38 -0.40 55.55
N GLU A 835 26.30 -0.22 54.60
CA GLU A 835 25.99 0.17 53.22
C GLU A 835 25.02 -0.82 52.55
N ASN A 836 25.22 -2.13 52.76
CA ASN A 836 24.30 -3.16 52.27
C ASN A 836 22.93 -3.13 52.98
N VAL A 837 22.88 -2.87 54.29
CA VAL A 837 21.61 -2.70 55.02
C VAL A 837 20.85 -1.46 54.55
N GLU A 838 21.54 -0.35 54.26
CA GLU A 838 20.95 0.88 53.71
C GLU A 838 20.38 0.63 52.30
N LYS A 839 21.13 -0.08 51.43
CA LYS A 839 20.63 -0.53 50.12
C LYS A 839 19.37 -1.38 50.27
N LEU A 840 19.42 -2.47 51.05
CA LEU A 840 18.27 -3.35 51.30
C LEU A 840 17.07 -2.59 51.89
N GLN A 841 17.28 -1.57 52.74
CA GLN A 841 16.20 -0.71 53.24
C GLN A 841 15.56 0.12 52.12
N THR A 842 16.35 0.72 51.23
CA THR A 842 15.83 1.47 50.07
C THR A 842 15.12 0.57 49.05
N GLU A 843 15.65 -0.63 48.79
CA GLU A 843 15.01 -1.64 47.95
C GLU A 843 13.68 -2.11 48.56
N THR A 844 13.64 -2.40 49.87
CA THR A 844 12.40 -2.77 50.57
C THR A 844 11.37 -1.62 50.54
N ALA A 845 11.81 -0.36 50.63
CA ALA A 845 10.92 0.80 50.48
C ALA A 845 10.36 0.91 49.05
N LEU A 846 11.18 0.67 48.03
CA LEU A 846 10.77 0.63 46.62
C LEU A 846 9.84 -0.54 46.31
N LEU A 847 10.04 -1.71 46.93
CA LEU A 847 9.15 -2.85 46.79
C LEU A 847 7.78 -2.58 47.41
N ARG A 848 7.70 -1.93 48.59
CA ARG A 848 6.42 -1.53 49.19
C ARG A 848 5.63 -0.53 48.33
N THR A 849 6.29 0.43 47.68
CA THR A 849 5.59 1.38 46.78
C THR A 849 5.15 0.74 45.46
N LYS A 850 5.93 -0.21 44.92
CA LYS A 850 5.51 -1.08 43.81
C LYS A 850 4.32 -1.97 44.19
N GLU A 851 4.33 -2.57 45.38
CA GLU A 851 3.24 -3.40 45.87
C GLU A 851 1.95 -2.58 46.01
N GLN A 852 2.01 -1.41 46.65
CA GLN A 852 0.87 -0.51 46.79
C GLN A 852 0.28 -0.12 45.43
N SER A 853 1.12 0.22 44.44
CA SER A 853 0.64 0.57 43.10
C SER A 853 0.02 -0.63 42.36
N ALA A 854 0.55 -1.85 42.55
CA ALA A 854 -0.04 -3.07 42.03
C ALA A 854 -1.39 -3.42 42.69
N GLN A 855 -1.51 -3.25 44.02
CA GLN A 855 -2.78 -3.41 44.74
C GLN A 855 -3.84 -2.41 44.22
N ASP A 856 -3.48 -1.15 44.02
CA ASP A 856 -4.43 -0.13 43.53
C ASP A 856 -4.75 -0.28 42.03
N ALA A 857 -3.83 -0.83 41.22
CA ALA A 857 -4.13 -1.26 39.84
C ALA A 857 -5.11 -2.45 39.83
N SER A 858 -4.87 -3.47 40.65
CA SER A 858 -5.78 -4.63 40.82
C SER A 858 -7.19 -4.18 41.24
N ARG A 859 -7.29 -3.25 42.20
CA ARG A 859 -8.56 -2.63 42.62
C ARG A 859 -9.26 -1.86 41.50
N ARG A 860 -8.54 -1.30 40.51
CA ARG A 860 -9.16 -0.66 39.32
C ARG A 860 -9.70 -1.71 38.36
N LEU A 861 -8.90 -2.72 38.03
CA LEU A 861 -9.30 -3.83 37.16
C LEU A 861 -10.51 -4.59 37.72
N GLN A 862 -10.59 -4.79 39.04
CA GLN A 862 -11.75 -5.41 39.70
C GLN A 862 -13.04 -4.57 39.61
N ARG A 863 -12.96 -3.23 39.49
CA ARG A 863 -14.14 -2.39 39.25
C ARG A 863 -14.57 -2.45 37.79
N SER A 864 -13.64 -2.30 36.85
CA SER A 864 -13.92 -2.43 35.41
C SER A 864 -14.49 -3.81 35.05
N LEU A 865 -13.94 -4.90 35.63
CA LEU A 865 -14.49 -6.26 35.47
C LEU A 865 -15.90 -6.42 36.07
N ARG A 866 -16.28 -5.59 37.05
CA ARG A 866 -17.64 -5.57 37.60
C ARG A 866 -18.58 -4.76 36.70
N GLU A 867 -18.16 -3.57 36.30
CA GLU A 867 -18.90 -2.66 35.41
C GLU A 867 -19.24 -3.37 34.09
N THR A 868 -18.25 -3.96 33.41
CA THR A 868 -18.45 -4.75 32.17
C THR A 868 -19.35 -5.98 32.35
N ARG A 869 -19.36 -6.63 33.52
CA ARG A 869 -20.29 -7.73 33.84
C ARG A 869 -21.72 -7.22 34.06
N GLU A 870 -21.88 -6.08 34.72
CA GLU A 870 -23.19 -5.44 34.92
C GLU A 870 -23.75 -4.97 33.56
N GLU A 871 -22.91 -4.39 32.69
CA GLU A 871 -23.24 -4.05 31.29
C GLU A 871 -23.63 -5.27 30.45
N ALA A 872 -22.86 -6.36 30.49
CA ALA A 872 -23.18 -7.60 29.79
C ALA A 872 -24.51 -8.21 30.27
N SER A 873 -24.80 -8.16 31.58
CA SER A 873 -26.09 -8.59 32.12
C SER A 873 -27.25 -7.72 31.62
N SER A 874 -27.01 -6.42 31.47
CA SER A 874 -27.96 -5.46 30.90
C SER A 874 -28.18 -5.66 29.39
N ALA A 875 -27.13 -6.00 28.63
CA ALA A 875 -27.25 -6.36 27.22
C ALA A 875 -28.11 -7.63 27.03
N LEU A 876 -27.83 -8.68 27.80
CA LEU A 876 -28.63 -9.91 27.79
C LEU A 876 -30.11 -9.67 28.17
N ALA A 877 -30.38 -8.76 29.11
CA ALA A 877 -31.74 -8.37 29.47
C ALA A 877 -32.48 -7.70 28.29
N ARG A 878 -31.83 -6.76 27.59
CA ARG A 878 -32.39 -6.12 26.37
C ARG A 878 -32.59 -7.12 25.23
N GLU A 879 -31.70 -8.10 25.07
CA GLU A 879 -31.86 -9.18 24.10
C GLU A 879 -33.11 -10.02 24.42
N GLN A 880 -33.29 -10.42 25.69
CA GLN A 880 -34.47 -11.16 26.11
C GLN A 880 -35.77 -10.37 25.89
N GLU A 881 -35.77 -9.06 26.16
CA GLU A 881 -36.89 -8.17 25.88
C GLU A 881 -37.18 -8.07 24.37
N SER A 882 -36.16 -7.84 23.55
CA SER A 882 -36.26 -7.82 22.08
C SER A 882 -36.82 -9.13 21.51
N THR A 883 -36.35 -10.28 22.00
CA THR A 883 -36.88 -11.57 21.54
C THR A 883 -38.30 -11.84 22.04
N ARG A 884 -38.77 -11.24 23.14
CA ARG A 884 -40.19 -11.32 23.57
C ARG A 884 -41.05 -10.48 22.62
N ALA A 885 -40.67 -9.22 22.40
CA ALA A 885 -41.35 -8.33 21.45
C ALA A 885 -41.43 -8.94 20.04
N ARG A 886 -40.35 -9.57 19.54
CA ARG A 886 -40.40 -10.31 18.27
C ARG A 886 -41.45 -11.42 18.26
N ARG A 887 -41.50 -12.27 19.29
CA ARG A 887 -42.48 -13.37 19.39
C ARG A 887 -43.93 -12.87 19.52
N GLU A 888 -44.13 -11.67 20.06
CA GLU A 888 -45.44 -11.02 20.16
C GLU A 888 -45.88 -10.44 18.81
N LEU A 889 -44.96 -9.82 18.06
CA LEU A 889 -45.19 -9.38 16.69
C LEU A 889 -45.43 -10.55 15.73
N GLU A 890 -44.71 -11.66 15.88
CA GLU A 890 -44.91 -12.89 15.09
C GLU A 890 -46.31 -13.47 15.29
N LYS A 891 -46.80 -13.58 16.53
CA LYS A 891 -48.18 -13.99 16.82
C LYS A 891 -49.23 -13.02 16.28
N SER A 892 -48.94 -11.72 16.30
CA SER A 892 -49.83 -10.70 15.73
C SER A 892 -49.91 -10.82 14.20
N LEU A 893 -48.81 -11.17 13.54
CA LEU A 893 -48.76 -11.46 12.11
C LEU A 893 -49.51 -12.75 11.78
N GLU A 894 -49.28 -13.84 12.52
CA GLU A 894 -50.01 -15.12 12.36
C GLU A 894 -51.54 -14.92 12.48
N ALA A 895 -52.00 -14.10 13.42
CA ALA A 895 -53.41 -13.74 13.58
C ALA A 895 -53.95 -12.97 12.36
N ALA A 896 -53.24 -11.93 11.89
CA ALA A 896 -53.64 -11.16 10.71
C ALA A 896 -53.60 -11.98 9.40
N GLU A 897 -52.66 -12.94 9.27
CA GLU A 897 -52.62 -13.88 8.16
C GLU A 897 -53.81 -14.85 8.17
N ALA A 898 -54.24 -15.30 9.36
CA ALA A 898 -55.45 -16.10 9.54
C ALA A 898 -56.72 -15.30 9.21
N GLU A 899 -56.87 -14.08 9.74
CA GLU A 899 -58.01 -13.20 9.44
C GLU A 899 -58.11 -12.87 7.94
N THR A 900 -56.99 -12.49 7.30
CA THR A 900 -56.98 -12.23 5.86
C THR A 900 -57.19 -13.49 5.02
N LYS A 901 -56.87 -14.69 5.54
CA LYS A 901 -57.26 -15.95 4.88
C LYS A 901 -58.78 -16.14 4.94
N VAL A 902 -59.40 -16.01 6.11
CA VAL A 902 -60.86 -16.11 6.26
C VAL A 902 -61.57 -15.11 5.34
N ALA A 903 -61.15 -13.85 5.34
CA ALA A 903 -61.72 -12.83 4.45
C ALA A 903 -61.55 -13.15 2.94
N ARG A 904 -60.47 -13.85 2.54
CA ARG A 904 -60.27 -14.34 1.16
C ARG A 904 -61.16 -15.53 0.82
N ASP A 905 -61.42 -16.42 1.78
CA ASP A 905 -62.30 -17.58 1.59
C ASP A 905 -63.79 -17.18 1.62
N ASP A 906 -64.18 -16.21 2.46
CA ASP A 906 -65.50 -15.58 2.43
C ASP A 906 -65.75 -14.82 1.11
N LEU A 907 -64.75 -14.11 0.59
CA LEU A 907 -64.84 -13.44 -0.72
C LEU A 907 -65.04 -14.45 -1.86
N ARG A 908 -64.34 -15.59 -1.84
CA ARG A 908 -64.56 -16.70 -2.80
C ARG A 908 -65.98 -17.24 -2.72
N LEU A 909 -66.50 -17.46 -1.51
CA LEU A 909 -67.87 -17.93 -1.30
C LEU A 909 -68.92 -16.89 -1.75
N ALA A 910 -68.64 -15.60 -1.59
CA ALA A 910 -69.49 -14.53 -2.10
C ALA A 910 -69.48 -14.46 -3.63
N LEU A 911 -68.32 -14.63 -4.27
CA LEU A 911 -68.20 -14.71 -5.73
C LEU A 911 -68.91 -15.95 -6.29
N GLN A 912 -68.70 -17.14 -5.71
CA GLN A 912 -69.41 -18.35 -6.11
C GLN A 912 -70.93 -18.16 -6.05
N ARG A 913 -71.46 -17.57 -4.97
CA ARG A 913 -72.90 -17.26 -4.87
C ARG A 913 -73.40 -16.26 -5.92
N ILE A 914 -72.55 -15.33 -6.37
CA ILE A 914 -72.87 -14.40 -7.45
C ILE A 914 -72.91 -15.15 -8.79
N ASP A 915 -71.97 -16.06 -9.02
CA ASP A 915 -71.90 -16.88 -10.24
C ASP A 915 -73.04 -17.92 -10.28
N ASP A 916 -73.39 -18.54 -9.15
CA ASP A 916 -74.55 -19.43 -8.97
C ASP A 916 -75.86 -18.69 -9.30
N LEU A 917 -76.01 -17.45 -8.79
CA LEU A 917 -77.18 -16.60 -9.06
C LEU A 917 -77.24 -16.14 -10.53
N GLN A 918 -76.12 -15.79 -11.13
CA GLN A 918 -76.05 -15.48 -12.57
C GLN A 918 -76.41 -16.70 -13.42
N SER A 919 -75.93 -17.88 -13.05
CA SER A 919 -76.23 -19.15 -13.71
C SER A 919 -77.71 -19.53 -13.57
N ALA A 920 -78.33 -19.28 -12.42
CA ALA A 920 -79.77 -19.47 -12.23
C ALA A 920 -80.60 -18.51 -13.11
N ILE A 921 -80.21 -17.24 -13.18
CA ILE A 921 -80.86 -16.24 -14.05
C ILE A 921 -80.70 -16.59 -15.53
N GLN A 922 -79.56 -17.16 -15.93
CA GLN A 922 -79.34 -17.66 -17.31
C GLN A 922 -80.13 -18.95 -17.57
N GLY A 923 -80.22 -19.87 -16.61
CA GLY A 923 -81.07 -21.06 -16.72
C GLY A 923 -82.57 -20.77 -16.84
N GLU A 924 -83.07 -19.70 -16.19
CA GLU A 924 -84.44 -19.21 -16.39
C GLU A 924 -84.63 -18.52 -17.76
N LEU A 925 -83.56 -18.04 -18.41
CA LEU A 925 -83.59 -17.48 -19.77
C LEU A 925 -83.52 -18.58 -20.86
N ASP A 926 -82.75 -19.63 -20.66
CA ASP A 926 -82.60 -20.72 -21.63
C ASP A 926 -83.82 -21.67 -21.66
N LEU A 927 -84.64 -21.69 -20.61
CA LEU A 927 -85.88 -22.48 -20.57
C LEU A 927 -87.01 -21.96 -21.48
N ASP A 928 -86.90 -20.74 -22.03
CA ASP A 928 -87.84 -20.19 -23.02
C ASP A 928 -87.32 -20.36 -24.47
N CYS A 929 -86.18 -21.04 -24.67
CA CYS A 929 -85.53 -21.24 -25.98
C CYS A 929 -85.30 -22.73 -26.32
N SER A 930 -86.24 -23.29 -27.08
CA SER A 930 -86.18 -24.57 -27.84
C SER A 930 -86.13 -25.90 -27.06
N GLU A 931 -87.24 -26.64 -27.14
CA GLU A 931 -87.14 -28.07 -27.49
C GLU A 931 -86.46 -28.21 -28.87
N GLU A 932 -85.43 -29.04 -28.98
CA GLU A 932 -85.31 -30.16 -29.95
C GLU A 932 -83.86 -30.71 -29.99
N GLY A 933 -83.70 -32.02 -30.21
CA GLY A 933 -82.46 -32.58 -30.78
C GLY A 933 -81.50 -33.35 -29.86
N THR A 934 -81.75 -34.66 -29.72
CA THR A 934 -80.73 -35.76 -29.76
C THR A 934 -79.42 -35.59 -28.97
N THR A 935 -79.25 -36.14 -27.76
CA THR A 935 -78.96 -37.57 -27.40
C THR A 935 -77.51 -38.04 -27.57
N GLU A 936 -77.05 -38.87 -26.61
CA GLU A 936 -75.81 -39.69 -26.57
C GLU A 936 -74.46 -38.95 -26.39
N ASN A 937 -73.49 -39.42 -25.59
CA ASN A 937 -73.48 -40.36 -24.45
C ASN A 937 -72.08 -40.31 -23.78
N SER A 938 -71.96 -40.68 -22.49
CA SER A 938 -70.71 -41.12 -21.80
C SER A 938 -69.51 -40.14 -21.69
N ASP A 939 -68.51 -40.34 -20.80
CA ASP A 939 -68.42 -40.90 -19.44
C ASP A 939 -66.99 -40.62 -18.90
N SER A 940 -66.82 -40.61 -17.57
CA SER A 940 -65.53 -40.65 -16.83
C SER A 940 -64.53 -39.47 -16.99
N ASP A 941 -63.69 -39.17 -16.00
CA ASP A 941 -63.57 -39.59 -14.58
C ASP A 941 -62.88 -38.46 -13.77
#